data_AF-A0A3D3JQV7-F1
#
_entry.id   AF-A0A3D3JQV7-F1
#
_cell.length_a   1.000
_cell.length_b   1.000
_cell.length_c   1.000
_cell.angle_alpha   90.00
_cell.angle_beta   90.00
_cell.angle_gamma   90.00
#
_symmetry.space_group_name_H-M   'P 1'
#
loop_
_entity.id
_entity.type
_entity.pdbx_description
1 polymer ?
#
loop_
_entity_poly.entity_id
_entity_poly.type
_entity_poly.pdbx_seq_one_letter_code
_entity_poly.pdbx_strand_id
1 'polypeptide(L)'
;MINGYVLGSTRTQSSTSHEDMRSSCKRKFTITKGRSIEEKKVMAEGKRLLYNRLCILGVISMVGAVLTADPAFALTIVDNGKAAATIVVPENPPWWTVQKGANWLQSYVRKATGAELSIVTEDKAPADGVRISIGHTKLAEQAGITTDDLKLDSCKLIVKGDVLFLIGRDGTEAEKHKTPRGSCRAVVTFLEEFVGVRWFIPSWNNDFPQGEHVPETETIRVADDLEKTIISRNAFVHAESYYNTAGPAHIANNSNTKIKYWTVGGHSWEIFVPKEKYYKDHPEYFALINGKRADSRASFLCTSNPEVRQIMVREIRKLFDEGYDWVQLGQTDGMTYGNGTCQCTECEKLDTFSEMGNSNFPLERLQENPPERILLAHKWIADECRKSHPDKTIHLLLYQLSRMPSKLFDSFGDNVVAENAIGSYDGFKQVTESWRGKVRAFTSYSYWEAISVTPLGILPKITPKSVSRQIKYYDENNVIGVYYCVGTFGKNWGLWGPVYYMVGRLTGDPDRNPDLLMKEYCDGVYGETGPIMGEFFDHLYSRIDKIGQMHSDGLETKDHFLLYYPPHFVKQLDKMLRRAEQAAETEKSKGWVRLTRDCFDYIRTVSNVITLEKAYDANPTLANLKQVKESVDAFQDYRAHILSYVGNRDFQLNWFPSYSMLSRFLMSDDGQLYSENDPSRPTAYGLIGAPLTWDFEKKLENFGQSTEKRILVQRTAGPATPDGRLDPAEWDKAEPQTLDEVSGGKPEVSTTVRVLYDDDNLYVSYVCEEPEMDEFAIKITGRDNDIWHADCAEVMLSPKKSFKTFIHFIVAPREGSFYDARTSETTDILDPAYGKEDTRWDPDWDY
;
A
#
# COMPACT_ATOMS: atom_id res chain seq x y z
N MET A 1 -24.49 -44.72 17.11
CA MET A 1 -24.68 -44.53 18.56
C MET A 1 -23.40 -44.95 19.28
N ILE A 2 -22.71 -43.97 19.87
CA ILE A 2 -22.00 -43.98 21.18
C ILE A 2 -20.98 -45.10 21.53
N ASN A 3 -19.82 -44.64 22.04
CA ASN A 3 -18.73 -45.30 22.82
C ASN A 3 -17.71 -46.16 22.05
N GLY A 4 -16.40 -46.15 22.34
CA GLY A 4 -15.60 -45.55 23.40
C GLY A 4 -14.10 -45.89 23.21
N TYR A 5 -13.22 -45.20 23.94
CA TYR A 5 -11.76 -45.31 23.95
C TYR A 5 -11.23 -46.61 24.62
N VAL A 6 -9.97 -47.00 24.30
CA VAL A 6 -8.86 -47.39 25.23
C VAL A 6 -7.95 -48.55 24.73
N LEU A 7 -6.67 -48.20 24.46
CA LEU A 7 -5.34 -48.83 24.71
C LEU A 7 -4.97 -50.30 24.36
N GLY A 8 -3.79 -50.48 23.72
CA GLY A 8 -2.67 -51.22 24.37
C GLY A 8 -2.10 -52.51 23.75
N SER A 9 -1.13 -52.36 22.84
CA SER A 9 0.19 -53.03 22.73
C SER A 9 0.43 -54.59 22.67
N THR A 10 1.28 -54.94 21.69
CA THR A 10 2.35 -55.99 21.64
C THR A 10 2.05 -57.49 21.45
N ARG A 11 2.51 -58.07 20.32
CA ARG A 11 3.52 -59.15 20.28
C ARG A 11 4.05 -59.44 18.86
N THR A 12 5.28 -59.91 18.83
CA THR A 12 6.28 -60.01 17.76
C THR A 12 6.37 -61.38 17.08
N GLN A 13 7.03 -61.39 15.91
CA GLN A 13 7.70 -62.50 15.17
C GLN A 13 6.81 -63.54 14.47
N SER A 14 7.13 -64.13 13.31
CA SER A 14 8.21 -64.03 12.30
C SER A 14 7.91 -65.04 11.16
N SER A 15 8.73 -65.02 10.10
CA SER A 15 8.88 -66.00 8.98
C SER A 15 8.00 -65.74 7.74
N THR A 16 8.46 -65.78 6.49
CA THR A 16 9.77 -66.05 5.85
C THR A 16 9.68 -65.59 4.38
N SER A 17 10.79 -65.10 3.81
CA SER A 17 10.99 -64.82 2.37
C SER A 17 11.60 -66.04 1.64
N HIS A 18 11.33 -66.21 0.34
CA HIS A 18 12.32 -66.15 -0.75
C HIS A 18 11.80 -66.66 -2.11
N GLU A 19 12.18 -65.87 -3.12
CA GLU A 19 12.50 -66.10 -4.54
C GLU A 19 12.39 -67.48 -5.19
N ASP A 20 11.99 -67.46 -6.47
CA ASP A 20 12.63 -68.13 -7.62
C ASP A 20 11.94 -67.65 -8.92
N MET A 21 12.54 -67.46 -10.10
CA MET A 21 13.90 -67.64 -10.59
C MET A 21 14.03 -66.90 -11.95
N ARG A 22 15.15 -66.19 -12.20
CA ARG A 22 15.58 -65.72 -13.54
C ARG A 22 16.63 -66.68 -14.10
N SER A 23 16.65 -66.91 -15.42
CA SER A 23 17.81 -66.92 -16.36
C SER A 23 17.36 -67.55 -17.68
N SER A 24 17.92 -67.38 -18.88
CA SER A 24 18.99 -66.61 -19.51
C SER A 24 18.58 -66.53 -21.02
N CYS A 25 19.14 -65.75 -21.95
CA CYS A 25 20.53 -65.63 -22.32
C CYS A 25 20.73 -64.46 -23.31
N LYS A 26 21.90 -63.81 -23.19
CA LYS A 26 22.42 -62.73 -24.03
C LYS A 26 22.88 -63.24 -25.40
N ARG A 27 22.90 -62.33 -26.40
CA ARG A 27 24.12 -61.95 -27.16
C ARG A 27 23.92 -60.65 -27.93
N LYS A 28 24.91 -59.75 -27.80
CA LYS A 28 25.16 -58.53 -28.59
C LYS A 28 26.16 -58.86 -29.72
N PHE A 29 26.07 -58.17 -30.85
CA PHE A 29 27.15 -57.41 -31.56
C PHE A 29 26.52 -56.84 -32.86
N THR A 30 26.19 -55.54 -32.92
CA THR A 30 26.95 -54.40 -33.50
C THR A 30 27.06 -54.42 -35.04
N ILE A 31 26.54 -53.37 -35.71
CA ILE A 31 27.25 -52.43 -36.62
C ILE A 31 26.24 -51.46 -37.27
N THR A 32 26.60 -50.17 -37.23
CA THR A 32 25.98 -48.98 -37.84
C THR A 32 26.24 -48.86 -39.36
N LYS A 33 25.19 -48.63 -40.16
CA LYS A 33 24.99 -47.53 -41.14
C LYS A 33 23.82 -47.85 -42.07
N GLY A 34 22.88 -46.91 -42.21
CA GLY A 34 21.82 -46.95 -43.23
C GLY A 34 20.77 -45.86 -43.02
N ARG A 35 20.96 -44.69 -43.68
CA ARG A 35 19.84 -43.87 -44.20
C ARG A 35 19.13 -44.73 -45.27
N SER A 36 17.85 -44.66 -45.58
CA SER A 36 16.84 -43.59 -45.51
C SER A 36 15.48 -44.27 -45.66
N ILE A 37 14.45 -43.79 -44.96
CA ILE A 37 13.06 -44.05 -45.34
C ILE A 37 12.44 -42.68 -45.63
N GLU A 38 12.61 -42.27 -46.89
CA GLU A 38 11.64 -41.46 -47.60
C GLU A 38 10.32 -42.25 -47.75
N GLU A 39 9.23 -41.53 -48.00
CA GLU A 39 7.88 -42.03 -48.31
C GLU A 39 6.87 -42.24 -47.18
N LYS A 40 6.90 -41.43 -46.11
CA LYS A 40 5.66 -40.90 -45.48
C LYS A 40 5.80 -39.43 -45.05
N LYS A 41 6.40 -38.63 -45.94
CA LYS A 41 6.48 -37.17 -45.84
C LYS A 41 5.78 -36.50 -47.02
N VAL A 42 4.51 -36.84 -47.26
CA VAL A 42 3.60 -36.05 -48.11
C VAL A 42 2.20 -36.23 -47.52
N MET A 43 1.64 -35.16 -46.95
CA MET A 43 0.33 -35.01 -46.26
C MET A 43 0.37 -34.52 -44.80
N ALA A 44 1.41 -33.78 -44.40
CA ALA A 44 1.34 -32.99 -43.15
C ALA A 44 1.96 -31.58 -43.25
N GLU A 45 2.46 -31.15 -44.41
CA GLU A 45 3.01 -29.79 -44.63
C GLU A 45 2.27 -29.00 -45.73
N GLY A 46 1.16 -29.50 -46.27
CA GLY A 46 0.40 -28.86 -47.35
C GLY A 46 -0.86 -28.07 -46.95
N LYS A 47 -1.25 -28.05 -45.66
CA LYS A 47 -2.50 -27.39 -45.20
C LYS A 47 -2.30 -26.28 -44.17
N ARG A 48 -1.05 -25.87 -43.88
CA ARG A 48 -0.75 -24.77 -42.94
C ARG A 48 -0.23 -23.49 -43.60
N LEU A 49 -0.18 -23.45 -44.93
CA LEU A 49 0.39 -22.31 -45.68
C LEU A 49 -0.51 -21.70 -46.76
N LEU A 50 -1.80 -22.07 -46.83
CA LEU A 50 -2.79 -21.39 -47.70
C LEU A 50 -3.91 -20.65 -46.96
N TYR A 51 -3.98 -20.73 -45.63
CA TYR A 51 -4.96 -19.98 -44.83
C TYR A 51 -4.41 -18.65 -44.24
N ASN A 52 -3.09 -18.39 -44.39
CA ASN A 52 -2.41 -17.21 -43.83
C ASN A 52 -1.98 -16.16 -44.89
N ARG A 53 -2.47 -16.23 -46.13
CA ARG A 53 -2.13 -15.25 -47.18
C ARG A 53 -3.32 -14.68 -47.97
N LEU A 54 -4.56 -14.94 -47.53
CA LEU A 54 -5.77 -14.29 -48.06
C LEU A 54 -6.60 -13.54 -47.00
N CYS A 55 -6.12 -13.45 -45.75
CA CYS A 55 -6.74 -12.64 -44.68
C CYS A 55 -5.94 -11.35 -44.34
N ILE A 56 -4.91 -11.01 -45.10
CA ILE A 56 -4.02 -9.85 -44.85
C ILE A 56 -4.43 -8.58 -45.65
N LEU A 57 -5.55 -8.61 -46.38
CA LEU A 57 -6.12 -7.42 -47.04
C LEU A 57 -7.61 -7.17 -46.71
N GLY A 58 -8.14 -7.78 -45.64
CA GLY A 58 -9.57 -7.72 -45.29
C GLY A 58 -9.92 -7.51 -43.81
N VAL A 59 -8.95 -7.24 -42.93
CA VAL A 59 -9.19 -7.09 -41.47
C VAL A 59 -8.75 -5.73 -40.91
N ILE A 60 -8.36 -4.78 -41.78
CA ILE A 60 -8.13 -3.36 -41.43
C ILE A 60 -9.43 -2.51 -41.60
N SER A 61 -10.60 -3.14 -41.75
CA SER A 61 -11.90 -2.43 -41.81
C SER A 61 -13.05 -3.12 -41.05
N MET A 62 -12.72 -3.82 -39.97
CA MET A 62 -13.71 -4.26 -38.97
C MET A 62 -13.33 -3.77 -37.57
N VAL A 63 -12.89 -2.51 -37.46
CA VAL A 63 -13.60 -1.63 -36.53
C VAL A 63 -14.96 -1.53 -37.17
N GLY A 64 -15.91 -2.31 -36.66
CA GLY A 64 -17.29 -2.17 -37.08
C GLY A 64 -17.64 -0.71 -36.92
N ALA A 65 -17.78 -0.01 -38.04
CA ALA A 65 -18.91 0.86 -38.20
C ALA A 65 -20.10 0.00 -37.77
N VAL A 66 -20.46 0.10 -36.49
CA VAL A 66 -21.86 0.12 -36.14
C VAL A 66 -22.35 1.26 -37.03
N LEU A 67 -22.88 0.91 -38.20
CA LEU A 67 -23.91 1.70 -38.82
C LEU A 67 -25.00 1.72 -37.75
N THR A 68 -24.85 2.65 -36.80
CA THR A 68 -25.99 3.16 -36.07
C THR A 68 -26.86 3.64 -37.22
N ALA A 69 -27.89 2.86 -37.55
CA ALA A 69 -29.02 3.43 -38.26
C ALA A 69 -29.26 4.76 -37.56
N ASP A 70 -29.06 5.86 -38.28
CA ASP A 70 -29.27 7.20 -37.72
C ASP A 70 -30.66 7.11 -37.12
N PRO A 71 -30.81 7.16 -35.78
CA PRO A 71 -32.12 6.97 -35.21
C PRO A 71 -32.94 8.07 -35.84
N ALA A 72 -34.07 7.73 -36.47
CA ALA A 72 -34.99 8.73 -37.03
C ALA A 72 -35.60 9.66 -35.93
N PHE A 73 -35.07 9.55 -34.72
CA PHE A 73 -35.55 9.89 -33.39
C PHE A 73 -34.32 10.12 -32.48
N ALA A 74 -33.48 11.10 -32.83
CA ALA A 74 -32.29 11.45 -32.06
C ALA A 74 -32.20 12.96 -31.85
N LEU A 75 -31.93 13.36 -30.61
CA LEU A 75 -31.64 14.74 -30.26
C LEU A 75 -30.21 15.09 -30.67
N THR A 76 -30.07 16.03 -31.59
CA THR A 76 -28.76 16.41 -32.16
C THR A 76 -28.10 17.52 -31.36
N ILE A 77 -26.90 17.24 -30.85
CA ILE A 77 -26.13 18.17 -30.01
C ILE A 77 -25.09 18.93 -30.84
N VAL A 78 -24.38 18.20 -31.70
CA VAL A 78 -23.46 18.73 -32.71
C VAL A 78 -23.73 17.99 -34.01
N ASP A 79 -23.75 18.71 -35.13
CA ASP A 79 -23.91 18.15 -36.47
C ASP A 79 -22.83 18.69 -37.41
N ASN A 80 -22.04 17.80 -38.01
CA ASN A 80 -21.01 18.16 -38.99
C ASN A 80 -20.08 19.32 -38.51
N GLY A 81 -19.62 19.23 -37.27
CA GLY A 81 -18.75 20.22 -36.62
C GLY A 81 -19.43 21.52 -36.22
N LYS A 82 -20.77 21.60 -36.28
CA LYS A 82 -21.55 22.80 -35.92
C LYS A 82 -22.41 22.56 -34.68
N ALA A 83 -22.43 23.53 -33.79
CA ALA A 83 -23.28 23.50 -32.60
C ALA A 83 -24.76 23.47 -33.00
N ALA A 84 -25.49 22.46 -32.52
CA ALA A 84 -26.94 22.32 -32.72
C ALA A 84 -27.74 22.55 -31.43
N ALA A 85 -27.06 22.56 -30.28
CA ALA A 85 -27.67 22.74 -28.95
C ALA A 85 -27.12 23.96 -28.20
N THR A 86 -27.94 24.47 -27.27
CA THR A 86 -27.54 25.50 -26.28
C THR A 86 -27.49 24.89 -24.88
N ILE A 87 -26.42 25.12 -24.13
CA ILE A 87 -26.30 24.73 -22.72
C ILE A 87 -27.06 25.76 -21.87
N VAL A 88 -28.03 25.28 -21.10
CA VAL A 88 -28.87 26.08 -20.21
C VAL A 88 -28.58 25.73 -18.76
N VAL A 89 -28.30 26.75 -17.94
CA VAL A 89 -28.02 26.63 -16.50
C VAL A 89 -29.02 27.46 -15.67
N PRO A 90 -29.19 27.18 -14.36
CA PRO A 90 -30.08 27.97 -13.51
C PRO A 90 -29.70 29.45 -13.50
N GLU A 91 -30.65 30.32 -13.18
CA GLU A 91 -30.44 31.78 -13.11
C GLU A 91 -29.41 32.17 -12.04
N ASN A 92 -29.44 31.48 -10.90
CA ASN A 92 -28.45 31.58 -9.82
C ASN A 92 -27.78 30.22 -9.62
N PRO A 93 -26.90 29.81 -10.54
CA PRO A 93 -26.38 28.46 -10.56
C PRO A 93 -25.33 28.29 -9.46
N PRO A 94 -25.33 27.16 -8.73
CA PRO A 94 -24.20 26.81 -7.90
C PRO A 94 -22.89 26.84 -8.71
N TRP A 95 -21.81 27.29 -8.11
CA TRP A 95 -20.50 27.45 -8.71
C TRP A 95 -20.05 26.18 -9.43
N TRP A 96 -20.27 25.01 -8.82
CA TRP A 96 -19.95 23.72 -9.44
C TRP A 96 -20.75 23.44 -10.72
N THR A 97 -22.01 23.86 -10.78
CA THR A 97 -22.87 23.64 -11.95
C THR A 97 -22.37 24.41 -13.17
N VAL A 98 -22.02 25.69 -13.02
CA VAL A 98 -21.53 26.52 -14.14
C VAL A 98 -20.02 26.42 -14.33
N GLN A 99 -19.24 26.77 -13.30
CA GLN A 99 -17.79 26.90 -13.46
C GLN A 99 -17.11 25.57 -13.76
N LYS A 100 -17.79 24.46 -13.46
CA LYS A 100 -17.32 23.10 -13.73
C LYS A 100 -18.23 22.38 -14.71
N GLY A 101 -19.44 21.98 -14.34
CA GLY A 101 -20.32 21.17 -15.19
C GLY A 101 -20.48 21.72 -16.63
N ALA A 102 -21.04 22.92 -16.78
CA ALA A 102 -21.25 23.52 -18.10
C ALA A 102 -19.95 23.78 -18.87
N ASN A 103 -18.93 24.33 -18.20
CA ASN A 103 -17.63 24.62 -18.82
C ASN A 103 -16.89 23.34 -19.26
N TRP A 104 -16.98 22.25 -18.50
CA TRP A 104 -16.42 20.96 -18.91
C TRP A 104 -17.15 20.44 -20.14
N LEU A 105 -18.48 20.46 -20.14
CA LEU A 105 -19.26 20.01 -21.29
C LEU A 105 -18.87 20.78 -22.56
N GLN A 106 -18.89 22.11 -22.51
CA GLN A 106 -18.50 22.95 -23.64
C GLN A 106 -17.06 22.68 -24.08
N SER A 107 -16.12 22.63 -23.13
CA SER A 107 -14.69 22.41 -23.42
C SER A 107 -14.43 21.07 -24.10
N TYR A 108 -14.97 19.97 -23.57
CA TYR A 108 -14.75 18.63 -24.14
C TYR A 108 -15.53 18.41 -25.44
N VAL A 109 -16.72 18.98 -25.60
CA VAL A 109 -17.42 18.99 -26.89
C VAL A 109 -16.59 19.74 -27.93
N ARG A 110 -16.06 20.92 -27.60
CA ARG A 110 -15.19 21.68 -28.51
C ARG A 110 -13.91 20.93 -28.85
N LYS A 111 -13.26 20.29 -27.86
CA LYS A 111 -12.07 19.45 -28.09
C LYS A 111 -12.38 18.28 -29.03
N ALA A 112 -13.55 17.65 -28.89
CA ALA A 112 -13.93 16.48 -29.69
C ALA A 112 -14.39 16.85 -31.11
N THR A 113 -15.09 17.98 -31.27
CA THR A 113 -15.82 18.29 -32.52
C THR A 113 -15.43 19.59 -33.21
N GLY A 114 -14.67 20.45 -32.54
CA GLY A 114 -14.43 21.83 -32.98
C GLY A 114 -15.62 22.78 -32.76
N ALA A 115 -16.81 22.27 -32.43
CA ALA A 115 -18.00 23.10 -32.20
C ALA A 115 -18.03 23.67 -30.79
N GLU A 116 -18.34 24.97 -30.66
CA GLU A 116 -18.54 25.62 -29.36
C GLU A 116 -20.04 25.79 -29.07
N LEU A 117 -20.54 25.06 -28.07
CA LEU A 117 -21.92 25.20 -27.59
C LEU A 117 -22.04 26.49 -26.77
N SER A 118 -23.09 27.28 -26.97
CA SER A 118 -23.35 28.47 -26.13
C SER A 118 -23.78 28.07 -24.72
N ILE A 119 -23.31 28.80 -23.70
CA ILE A 119 -23.77 28.65 -22.31
C ILE A 119 -24.61 29.88 -21.95
N VAL A 120 -25.86 29.67 -21.55
CA VAL A 120 -26.79 30.73 -21.15
C VAL A 120 -27.51 30.37 -19.85
N THR A 121 -27.88 31.39 -19.08
CA THR A 121 -28.83 31.24 -17.97
C THR A 121 -30.25 31.06 -18.50
N GLU A 122 -31.12 30.41 -17.72
CA GLU A 122 -32.47 30.05 -18.13
C GLU A 122 -33.37 31.25 -18.56
N ASP A 123 -33.12 32.46 -18.07
CA ASP A 123 -33.79 33.70 -18.53
C ASP A 123 -33.43 34.10 -19.97
N LYS A 124 -32.32 33.58 -20.48
CA LYS A 124 -31.79 33.81 -21.84
C LYS A 124 -31.87 32.55 -22.70
N ALA A 125 -32.47 31.48 -22.20
CA ALA A 125 -32.62 30.25 -22.95
C ALA A 125 -33.52 30.49 -24.19
N PRO A 126 -33.15 29.96 -25.36
CA PRO A 126 -34.00 30.06 -26.53
C PRO A 126 -35.33 29.32 -26.31
N ALA A 127 -36.42 29.86 -26.84
CA ALA A 127 -37.75 29.26 -26.75
C ALA A 127 -37.83 27.93 -27.54
N ASP A 128 -37.16 27.90 -28.70
CA ASP A 128 -37.14 26.79 -29.65
C ASP A 128 -35.72 26.23 -29.82
N GLY A 129 -35.62 25.01 -30.34
CA GLY A 129 -34.36 24.32 -30.61
C GLY A 129 -33.85 23.47 -29.44
N VAL A 130 -32.77 22.74 -29.71
CA VAL A 130 -32.20 21.77 -28.77
C VAL A 130 -31.53 22.47 -27.61
N ARG A 131 -31.87 22.06 -26.38
CA ARG A 131 -31.31 22.60 -25.13
C ARG A 131 -30.70 21.48 -24.29
N ILE A 132 -29.60 21.78 -23.63
CA ILE A 132 -28.99 20.92 -22.61
C ILE A 132 -29.16 21.61 -21.26
N SER A 133 -30.15 21.20 -20.49
CA SER A 133 -30.41 21.70 -19.15
C SER A 133 -29.47 21.03 -18.15
N ILE A 134 -28.55 21.80 -17.54
CA ILE A 134 -27.62 21.28 -16.52
C ILE A 134 -28.03 21.77 -15.13
N GLY A 135 -28.27 20.83 -14.22
CA GLY A 135 -28.65 21.11 -12.83
C GLY A 135 -30.13 21.48 -12.64
N HIS A 136 -30.42 22.08 -11.50
CA HIS A 136 -31.78 22.41 -11.04
C HIS A 136 -32.36 23.67 -11.72
N THR A 137 -32.66 23.57 -13.02
CA THR A 137 -33.29 24.65 -13.80
C THR A 137 -34.81 24.63 -13.65
N LYS A 138 -35.47 25.75 -13.97
CA LYS A 138 -36.93 25.81 -14.13
C LYS A 138 -37.44 24.86 -15.22
N LEU A 139 -36.63 24.58 -16.25
CA LEU A 139 -36.96 23.58 -17.28
C LEU A 139 -37.08 22.17 -16.67
N ALA A 140 -36.15 21.79 -15.79
CA ALA A 140 -36.18 20.49 -15.13
C ALA A 140 -37.39 20.35 -14.20
N GLU A 141 -37.70 21.41 -13.45
CA GLU A 141 -38.88 21.50 -12.59
C GLU A 141 -40.18 21.35 -13.39
N GLN A 142 -40.35 22.12 -14.47
CA GLN A 142 -41.53 22.06 -15.35
C GLN A 142 -41.69 20.69 -16.04
N ALA A 143 -40.57 20.03 -16.33
CA ALA A 143 -40.55 18.68 -16.88
C ALA A 143 -40.83 17.58 -15.83
N GLY A 144 -41.02 17.95 -14.56
CA GLY A 144 -41.27 17.03 -13.44
C GLY A 144 -40.04 16.16 -13.10
N ILE A 145 -38.84 16.64 -13.37
CA ILE A 145 -37.59 15.91 -13.11
C ILE A 145 -37.02 16.37 -11.77
N THR A 146 -37.13 15.52 -10.75
CA THR A 146 -36.64 15.80 -9.40
C THR A 146 -35.46 14.93 -9.01
N THR A 147 -34.79 15.27 -7.90
CA THR A 147 -33.65 14.54 -7.35
C THR A 147 -33.89 14.05 -5.92
N ASP A 148 -35.12 14.15 -5.41
CA ASP A 148 -35.44 13.83 -4.01
C ASP A 148 -35.26 12.34 -3.71
N ASP A 149 -35.36 11.50 -4.74
CA ASP A 149 -35.09 10.06 -4.72
C ASP A 149 -33.60 9.71 -4.75
N LEU A 150 -32.73 10.68 -5.07
CA LEU A 150 -31.31 10.45 -5.28
C LEU A 150 -30.50 10.55 -3.97
N LYS A 151 -29.49 9.68 -3.83
CA LYS A 151 -28.53 9.68 -2.73
C LYS A 151 -27.13 10.01 -3.24
N LEU A 152 -26.29 10.56 -2.35
CA LEU A 152 -24.90 10.94 -2.68
C LEU A 152 -24.88 11.84 -3.95
N ASP A 153 -23.93 11.66 -4.86
CA ASP A 153 -23.87 12.35 -6.16
C ASP A 153 -24.54 11.54 -7.29
N SER A 154 -25.57 10.74 -6.98
CA SER A 154 -26.38 10.07 -8.02
C SER A 154 -27.03 11.10 -8.95
N CYS A 155 -27.27 10.71 -10.20
CA CYS A 155 -27.72 11.63 -11.24
C CYS A 155 -28.64 10.98 -12.28
N LYS A 156 -29.21 11.81 -13.15
CA LYS A 156 -30.14 11.46 -14.23
C LYS A 156 -29.69 12.13 -15.52
N LEU A 157 -29.79 11.38 -16.63
CA LEU A 157 -29.67 11.84 -18.00
C LEU A 157 -31.00 11.51 -18.68
N ILE A 158 -31.79 12.53 -19.00
CA ILE A 158 -33.16 12.35 -19.50
C ILE A 158 -33.39 13.25 -20.71
N VAL A 159 -33.99 12.73 -21.78
CA VAL A 159 -34.51 13.56 -22.87
C VAL A 159 -36.04 13.65 -22.76
N LYS A 160 -36.57 14.87 -22.84
CA LYS A 160 -38.01 15.12 -23.03
C LYS A 160 -38.20 16.21 -24.07
N GLY A 161 -38.82 15.86 -25.20
CA GLY A 161 -38.90 16.76 -26.36
C GLY A 161 -37.50 17.18 -26.80
N ASP A 162 -37.29 18.48 -27.02
CA ASP A 162 -36.01 19.01 -27.50
C ASP A 162 -35.00 19.33 -26.37
N VAL A 163 -35.17 18.76 -25.18
CA VAL A 163 -34.33 19.07 -24.01
C VAL A 163 -33.66 17.81 -23.45
N LEU A 164 -32.34 17.84 -23.39
CA LEU A 164 -31.51 16.90 -22.61
C LEU A 164 -31.29 17.47 -21.20
N PHE A 165 -31.72 16.76 -20.18
CA PHE A 165 -31.53 17.09 -18.78
C PHE A 165 -30.35 16.31 -18.21
N LEU A 166 -29.34 17.02 -17.72
CA LEU A 166 -28.19 16.51 -16.99
C LEU A 166 -28.27 17.04 -15.56
N ILE A 167 -28.89 16.28 -14.66
CA ILE A 167 -29.24 16.73 -13.32
C ILE A 167 -28.92 15.65 -12.29
N GLY A 168 -28.46 16.02 -11.10
CA GLY A 168 -28.30 15.06 -10.02
C GLY A 168 -28.32 15.73 -8.66
N ARG A 169 -28.20 14.92 -7.60
CA ARG A 169 -28.16 15.45 -6.24
C ARG A 169 -26.88 16.25 -6.03
N ASP A 170 -27.03 17.56 -5.92
CA ASP A 170 -25.99 18.49 -5.55
C ASP A 170 -26.13 18.87 -4.07
N GLY A 171 -25.04 19.28 -3.42
CA GLY A 171 -25.14 19.89 -2.10
C GLY A 171 -24.66 21.34 -2.07
N THR A 172 -24.67 21.92 -0.87
CA THR A 172 -24.51 23.38 -0.66
C THR A 172 -23.07 23.86 -0.83
N GLU A 173 -22.89 25.10 -1.30
CA GLU A 173 -21.56 25.68 -1.61
C GLU A 173 -20.61 25.87 -0.43
N ALA A 174 -21.09 25.82 0.82
CA ALA A 174 -20.33 26.15 2.03
C ALA A 174 -19.02 25.34 2.17
N GLU A 175 -18.98 24.10 1.66
CA GLU A 175 -17.78 23.26 1.67
C GLU A 175 -17.54 22.61 0.30
N LYS A 176 -16.91 23.37 -0.60
CA LYS A 176 -16.74 23.03 -2.03
C LYS A 176 -16.19 21.61 -2.28
N HIS A 177 -15.44 21.01 -1.37
CA HIS A 177 -14.77 19.70 -1.57
C HIS A 177 -15.44 18.50 -0.86
N LYS A 178 -16.51 18.70 -0.08
CA LYS A 178 -17.10 17.66 0.78
C LYS A 178 -18.62 17.54 0.62
N THR A 179 -19.09 17.62 -0.62
CA THR A 179 -20.53 17.66 -0.91
C THR A 179 -20.85 16.89 -2.20
N PRO A 180 -22.05 16.29 -2.32
CA PRO A 180 -22.52 15.75 -3.59
C PRO A 180 -22.40 16.72 -4.77
N ARG A 181 -22.06 16.18 -5.94
CA ARG A 181 -21.93 16.90 -7.22
C ARG A 181 -22.62 16.13 -8.36
N GLY A 182 -23.88 15.75 -8.14
CA GLY A 182 -24.65 14.92 -9.06
C GLY A 182 -24.85 15.53 -10.44
N SER A 183 -24.98 16.85 -10.58
CA SER A 183 -25.09 17.47 -11.91
C SER A 183 -23.77 17.42 -12.67
N CYS A 184 -22.64 17.57 -11.98
CA CYS A 184 -21.31 17.32 -12.56
C CYS A 184 -21.13 15.85 -12.95
N ARG A 185 -21.65 14.90 -12.14
CA ARG A 185 -21.68 13.47 -12.48
C ARG A 185 -22.44 13.22 -13.77
N ALA A 186 -23.62 13.82 -13.95
CA ALA A 186 -24.41 13.68 -15.18
C ALA A 186 -23.64 14.17 -16.42
N VAL A 187 -22.97 15.33 -16.32
CA VAL A 187 -22.11 15.83 -17.39
C VAL A 187 -20.96 14.89 -17.70
N VAL A 188 -20.24 14.41 -16.67
CA VAL A 188 -19.12 13.48 -16.86
C VAL A 188 -19.60 12.18 -17.50
N THR A 189 -20.73 11.62 -17.05
CA THR A 189 -21.34 10.43 -17.68
C THR A 189 -21.70 10.70 -19.14
N PHE A 190 -22.26 11.87 -19.46
CA PHE A 190 -22.54 12.23 -20.85
C PHE A 190 -21.27 12.24 -21.71
N LEU A 191 -20.20 12.87 -21.21
CA LEU A 191 -18.91 12.92 -21.89
C LEU A 191 -18.29 11.53 -22.07
N GLU A 192 -18.41 10.64 -21.08
CA GLU A 192 -17.88 9.27 -21.19
C GLU A 192 -18.65 8.41 -22.20
N GLU A 193 -19.98 8.49 -22.20
CA GLU A 193 -20.83 7.54 -22.92
C GLU A 193 -21.22 7.99 -24.33
N PHE A 194 -21.45 9.29 -24.54
CA PHE A 194 -21.94 9.83 -25.81
C PHE A 194 -20.86 10.57 -26.60
N VAL A 195 -19.86 11.12 -25.91
CA VAL A 195 -18.69 11.72 -26.57
C VAL A 195 -17.53 10.73 -26.66
N GLY A 196 -17.36 9.84 -25.67
CA GLY A 196 -16.29 8.84 -25.64
C GLY A 196 -15.04 9.27 -24.89
N VAL A 197 -15.12 10.32 -24.07
CA VAL A 197 -13.98 10.85 -23.30
C VAL A 197 -13.54 9.84 -22.22
N ARG A 198 -12.23 9.73 -21.98
CA ARG A 198 -11.64 8.97 -20.86
C ARG A 198 -10.55 9.77 -20.17
N TRP A 199 -10.45 9.62 -18.84
CA TRP A 199 -9.42 10.23 -18.01
C TRP A 199 -8.61 9.15 -17.31
N PHE A 200 -7.45 8.82 -17.85
CA PHE A 200 -6.63 7.70 -17.36
C PHE A 200 -5.70 8.13 -16.23
N ILE A 201 -4.93 9.20 -16.48
CA ILE A 201 -3.87 9.67 -15.59
C ILE A 201 -4.19 11.09 -15.13
N PRO A 202 -3.97 11.44 -13.84
CA PRO A 202 -4.35 12.73 -13.29
C PRO A 202 -3.57 13.88 -13.91
N SER A 203 -4.19 15.06 -13.88
CA SER A 203 -3.51 16.33 -14.10
C SER A 203 -3.73 17.30 -12.96
N TRP A 204 -2.70 18.09 -12.69
CA TRP A 204 -2.75 19.24 -11.78
C TRP A 204 -2.96 20.56 -12.53
N ASN A 205 -2.97 20.54 -13.87
CA ASN A 205 -3.35 21.65 -14.74
C ASN A 205 -4.72 21.39 -15.39
N ASN A 206 -5.41 22.45 -15.79
CA ASN A 206 -6.76 22.33 -16.40
C ASN A 206 -6.72 21.83 -17.87
N ASP A 207 -5.57 21.88 -18.53
CA ASP A 207 -5.34 21.32 -19.87
C ASP A 207 -4.27 20.24 -19.80
N PHE A 208 -4.69 18.98 -19.97
CA PHE A 208 -3.79 17.84 -19.89
C PHE A 208 -4.07 16.78 -20.96
N PRO A 209 -3.76 17.09 -22.23
CA PRO A 209 -4.11 16.22 -23.35
C PRO A 209 -3.46 14.83 -23.26
N GLN A 210 -2.37 14.69 -22.51
CA GLN A 210 -1.59 13.45 -22.49
C GLN A 210 -2.19 12.37 -21.59
N GLY A 211 -2.84 12.74 -20.48
CA GLY A 211 -3.48 11.79 -19.55
C GLY A 211 -4.94 11.49 -19.85
N GLU A 212 -5.52 12.17 -20.83
CA GLU A 212 -6.89 11.99 -21.29
C GLU A 212 -6.94 11.37 -22.69
N HIS A 213 -8.10 10.84 -23.05
CA HIS A 213 -8.47 10.51 -24.42
C HIS A 213 -9.74 11.27 -24.75
N VAL A 214 -9.67 12.11 -25.78
CA VAL A 214 -10.81 12.80 -26.37
C VAL A 214 -10.86 12.36 -27.84
N PRO A 215 -11.92 11.68 -28.28
CA PRO A 215 -12.03 11.26 -29.68
C PRO A 215 -12.35 12.46 -30.58
N GLU A 216 -11.88 12.40 -31.82
CA GLU A 216 -12.29 13.32 -32.88
C GLU A 216 -13.60 12.81 -33.50
N THR A 217 -14.65 13.65 -33.50
CA THR A 217 -15.95 13.34 -34.10
C THR A 217 -16.62 14.61 -34.60
N GLU A 218 -17.34 14.55 -35.73
CA GLU A 218 -18.04 15.72 -36.26
C GLU A 218 -19.49 15.81 -35.74
N THR A 219 -20.03 14.75 -35.15
CA THR A 219 -21.45 14.66 -34.80
C THR A 219 -21.63 14.02 -33.43
N ILE A 220 -22.52 14.61 -32.62
CA ILE A 220 -22.93 14.08 -31.31
C ILE A 220 -24.45 14.06 -31.28
N ARG A 221 -25.02 12.87 -31.06
CA ARG A 221 -26.47 12.65 -30.93
C ARG A 221 -26.77 11.79 -29.72
N VAL A 222 -27.93 12.00 -29.13
CA VAL A 222 -28.50 11.13 -28.09
C VAL A 222 -29.87 10.65 -28.52
N ALA A 223 -30.30 9.48 -28.05
CA ALA A 223 -31.66 9.00 -28.31
C ALA A 223 -32.69 10.00 -27.74
N ASP A 224 -33.77 10.25 -28.47
CA ASP A 224 -34.82 11.20 -28.06
C ASP A 224 -35.73 10.68 -26.93
N ASP A 225 -35.59 9.39 -26.59
CA ASP A 225 -36.24 8.70 -25.48
C ASP A 225 -35.26 8.32 -24.35
N LEU A 226 -34.05 8.89 -24.34
CA LEU A 226 -33.05 8.58 -23.32
C LEU A 226 -33.61 8.84 -21.92
N GLU A 227 -33.66 7.80 -21.08
CA GLU A 227 -33.96 7.90 -19.66
C GLU A 227 -33.00 7.02 -18.87
N LYS A 228 -32.02 7.65 -18.21
CA LYS A 228 -30.97 6.94 -17.48
C LYS A 228 -30.77 7.55 -16.09
N THR A 229 -30.69 6.68 -15.08
CA THR A 229 -30.30 7.05 -13.72
C THR A 229 -28.98 6.36 -13.36
N ILE A 230 -28.01 7.14 -12.89
CA ILE A 230 -26.72 6.66 -12.38
C ILE A 230 -26.76 6.67 -10.86
N ILE A 231 -26.57 5.51 -10.25
CA ILE A 231 -26.56 5.35 -8.80
C ILE A 231 -25.14 5.35 -8.29
N SER A 232 -24.83 6.30 -7.42
CA SER A 232 -23.56 6.35 -6.70
C SER A 232 -23.55 5.37 -5.54
N ARG A 233 -22.53 4.50 -5.50
CA ARG A 233 -22.40 3.42 -4.51
C ARG A 233 -21.65 3.83 -3.23
N ASN A 234 -20.58 4.60 -3.38
CA ASN A 234 -19.67 4.96 -2.28
C ASN A 234 -19.91 6.38 -1.79
N ALA A 235 -19.97 6.58 -0.47
CA ALA A 235 -20.02 7.88 0.21
C ALA A 235 -18.74 8.68 0.04
N PHE A 236 -17.59 8.01 0.02
CA PHE A 236 -16.30 8.60 -0.31
C PHE A 236 -15.32 7.54 -0.82
N VAL A 237 -14.40 7.97 -1.66
CA VAL A 237 -13.22 7.20 -2.06
C VAL A 237 -12.05 8.18 -2.02
N HIS A 238 -11.40 8.33 -0.87
CA HIS A 238 -10.53 9.48 -0.59
C HIS A 238 -9.48 9.19 0.49
N ALA A 239 -8.21 9.45 0.19
CA ALA A 239 -7.40 10.39 0.97
C ALA A 239 -6.41 11.05 0.01
N GLU A 240 -6.27 12.38 0.06
CA GLU A 240 -5.44 13.15 -0.87
C GLU A 240 -5.60 12.70 -2.34
N SER A 241 -6.78 12.94 -2.90
CA SER A 241 -7.21 12.47 -4.22
C SER A 241 -6.07 12.34 -5.26
N TYR A 242 -5.94 11.14 -5.85
CA TYR A 242 -5.08 10.87 -7.01
C TYR A 242 -5.27 11.87 -8.14
N TYR A 243 -6.50 12.37 -8.29
CA TYR A 243 -6.92 13.29 -9.33
C TYR A 243 -7.15 14.70 -8.78
N ASN A 244 -7.02 15.73 -9.62
CA ASN A 244 -7.37 17.10 -9.21
C ASN A 244 -8.86 17.17 -8.81
N THR A 245 -9.12 17.51 -7.55
CA THR A 245 -10.48 17.54 -6.97
C THR A 245 -11.42 18.56 -7.63
N ALA A 246 -10.87 19.48 -8.43
CA ALA A 246 -11.58 20.46 -9.22
C ALA A 246 -11.70 20.13 -10.71
N GLY A 247 -11.28 18.93 -11.14
CA GLY A 247 -11.37 18.44 -12.52
C GLY A 247 -12.38 17.31 -12.72
N PRO A 248 -12.78 17.00 -13.96
CA PRO A 248 -13.75 15.96 -14.27
C PRO A 248 -13.21 14.55 -14.00
N ALA A 249 -11.89 14.34 -14.12
CA ALA A 249 -11.24 13.06 -13.84
C ALA A 249 -11.47 12.53 -12.42
N HIS A 250 -11.57 13.44 -11.44
CA HIS A 250 -11.88 13.10 -10.04
C HIS A 250 -13.28 12.51 -9.88
N ILE A 251 -14.23 13.03 -10.65
CA ILE A 251 -15.60 12.50 -10.74
C ILE A 251 -15.55 11.20 -11.54
N ALA A 252 -15.05 11.20 -12.77
CA ALA A 252 -15.00 10.02 -13.63
C ALA A 252 -14.38 8.79 -12.96
N ASN A 253 -13.31 8.96 -12.19
CA ASN A 253 -12.64 7.87 -11.47
C ASN A 253 -13.13 7.70 -10.02
N ASN A 254 -14.35 8.14 -9.72
CA ASN A 254 -15.07 7.98 -8.45
C ASN A 254 -14.27 8.35 -7.20
N SER A 255 -13.26 9.21 -7.31
CA SER A 255 -12.30 9.52 -6.25
C SER A 255 -12.76 10.66 -5.32
N ASN A 256 -14.07 10.92 -5.28
CA ASN A 256 -14.66 12.09 -4.63
C ASN A 256 -15.35 11.77 -3.30
N THR A 257 -15.37 12.76 -2.41
CA THR A 257 -16.17 12.75 -1.17
C THR A 257 -17.55 13.33 -1.43
N LYS A 258 -18.61 12.59 -1.08
CA LYS A 258 -20.02 12.90 -1.40
C LYS A 258 -20.87 13.12 -0.14
N ILE A 259 -20.23 13.30 1.01
CA ILE A 259 -20.83 13.55 2.31
C ILE A 259 -20.03 14.62 3.05
N LYS A 260 -20.67 15.34 3.99
CA LYS A 260 -19.96 16.25 4.89
C LYS A 260 -19.30 15.44 6.00
N TYR A 261 -18.06 15.02 5.77
CA TYR A 261 -17.31 14.16 6.67
C TYR A 261 -16.19 14.95 7.37
N TRP A 262 -16.21 14.92 8.71
CA TRP A 262 -15.11 15.39 9.55
C TRP A 262 -14.22 14.20 9.94
N THR A 263 -12.94 14.28 9.56
CA THR A 263 -11.94 13.23 9.77
C THR A 263 -10.57 13.82 10.01
N VAL A 264 -9.77 13.07 10.75
CA VAL A 264 -8.36 13.39 11.03
C VAL A 264 -7.43 12.27 10.56
N GLY A 265 -7.94 11.35 9.73
CA GLY A 265 -7.17 10.20 9.24
C GLY A 265 -7.05 9.06 10.26
N GLY A 266 -7.96 8.95 11.24
CA GLY A 266 -8.06 7.81 12.15
C GLY A 266 -8.18 8.21 13.61
N HIS A 267 -7.13 8.81 14.16
CA HIS A 267 -6.89 8.88 15.61
C HIS A 267 -7.45 10.17 16.25
N SER A 268 -8.78 10.29 16.36
CA SER A 268 -9.43 11.55 16.78
C SER A 268 -9.39 11.88 18.29
N TRP A 269 -8.99 10.94 19.15
CA TRP A 269 -8.92 11.18 20.60
C TRP A 269 -8.02 12.36 20.99
N GLU A 270 -6.85 12.48 20.37
CA GLU A 270 -5.90 13.57 20.65
C GLU A 270 -6.42 14.96 20.24
N ILE A 271 -7.35 15.00 19.28
CA ILE A 271 -7.96 16.24 18.82
C ILE A 271 -9.10 16.67 19.76
N PHE A 272 -9.87 15.71 20.28
CA PHE A 272 -10.97 16.00 21.22
C PHE A 272 -10.46 16.30 22.63
N VAL A 273 -9.43 15.59 23.09
CA VAL A 273 -8.86 15.73 24.44
C VAL A 273 -7.34 15.96 24.35
N PRO A 274 -6.89 17.09 23.77
CA PRO A 274 -5.46 17.36 23.61
C PRO A 274 -4.78 17.53 24.96
N LYS A 275 -3.63 16.85 25.12
CA LYS A 275 -2.75 16.96 26.29
C LYS A 275 -2.50 18.42 26.69
N GLU A 276 -2.14 19.26 25.73
CA GLU A 276 -1.75 20.66 25.94
C GLU A 276 -2.85 21.48 26.64
N LYS A 277 -4.11 21.08 26.45
CA LYS A 277 -5.26 21.75 27.04
C LYS A 277 -5.63 21.21 28.42
N TYR A 278 -5.55 19.90 28.63
CA TYR A 278 -6.15 19.26 29.80
C TYR A 278 -5.15 18.68 30.81
N TYR A 279 -3.94 18.29 30.42
CA TYR A 279 -3.06 17.50 31.29
C TYR A 279 -2.64 18.20 32.58
N LYS A 280 -2.39 19.51 32.51
CA LYS A 280 -1.94 20.31 33.66
C LYS A 280 -2.97 20.33 34.80
N ASP A 281 -4.24 20.50 34.45
CA ASP A 281 -5.33 20.66 35.41
C ASP A 281 -6.06 19.34 35.70
N HIS A 282 -6.03 18.41 34.75
CA HIS A 282 -6.74 17.12 34.78
C HIS A 282 -5.87 15.94 34.31
N PRO A 283 -4.77 15.63 35.02
CA PRO A 283 -3.92 14.48 34.66
C PRO A 283 -4.68 13.14 34.73
N GLU A 284 -5.78 13.05 35.48
CA GLU A 284 -6.66 11.88 35.59
C GLU A 284 -7.45 11.55 34.32
N TYR A 285 -7.49 12.47 33.34
CA TYR A 285 -8.07 12.20 32.02
C TYR A 285 -7.19 11.27 31.18
N PHE A 286 -5.91 11.23 31.48
CA PHE A 286 -4.91 10.50 30.72
C PHE A 286 -4.67 9.12 31.32
N ALA A 287 -4.25 8.18 30.46
CA ALA A 287 -4.03 6.79 30.82
C ALA A 287 -3.01 6.68 31.97
N LEU A 288 -3.29 5.84 32.97
CA LEU A 288 -2.30 5.42 33.96
C LEU A 288 -1.48 4.29 33.33
N ILE A 289 -0.18 4.48 33.17
CA ILE A 289 0.73 3.50 32.57
C ILE A 289 1.92 3.33 33.51
N ASN A 290 2.15 2.12 33.99
CA ASN A 290 3.22 1.76 34.92
C ASN A 290 3.28 2.72 36.13
N GLY A 291 2.11 3.03 36.69
CA GLY A 291 1.97 3.92 37.86
C GLY A 291 2.04 5.42 37.57
N LYS A 292 2.29 5.85 36.31
CA LYS A 292 2.40 7.26 35.92
C LYS A 292 1.32 7.65 34.91
N ARG A 293 0.76 8.86 35.01
CA ARG A 293 -0.17 9.39 34.01
C ARG A 293 0.56 9.71 32.71
N ALA A 294 -0.03 9.32 31.59
CA ALA A 294 0.56 9.47 30.26
C ALA A 294 0.71 10.95 29.90
N ASP A 295 1.95 11.42 29.89
CA ASP A 295 2.31 12.79 29.54
C ASP A 295 2.74 12.91 28.07
N SER A 296 1.96 12.32 27.16
CA SER A 296 2.29 12.20 25.73
C SER A 296 1.42 13.09 24.85
N ARG A 297 2.00 13.68 23.78
CA ARG A 297 1.23 14.42 22.76
C ARG A 297 0.17 13.55 22.08
N ALA A 298 0.42 12.24 21.97
CA ALA A 298 -0.54 11.27 21.44
C ALA A 298 -1.83 11.17 22.28
N SER A 299 -1.87 11.79 23.47
CA SER A 299 -3.06 11.88 24.32
C SER A 299 -3.68 10.51 24.59
N PHE A 300 -2.92 9.59 25.20
CA PHE A 300 -3.47 8.33 25.67
C PHE A 300 -4.45 8.56 26.81
N LEU A 301 -5.71 8.14 26.65
CA LEU A 301 -6.81 8.52 27.55
C LEU A 301 -7.27 7.39 28.49
N CYS A 302 -7.78 7.78 29.65
CA CYS A 302 -8.47 6.90 30.58
C CYS A 302 -9.94 6.73 30.17
N THR A 303 -10.29 5.62 29.52
CA THR A 303 -11.64 5.40 28.96
C THR A 303 -12.74 5.18 30.00
N SER A 304 -12.38 4.76 31.22
CA SER A 304 -13.32 4.64 32.34
C SER A 304 -13.70 5.99 32.97
N ASN A 305 -12.93 7.05 32.72
CA ASN A 305 -13.21 8.39 33.24
C ASN A 305 -14.47 8.98 32.56
N PRO A 306 -15.54 9.32 33.32
CA PRO A 306 -16.78 9.84 32.75
C PRO A 306 -16.60 11.20 32.07
N GLU A 307 -15.74 12.08 32.59
CA GLU A 307 -15.53 13.42 32.03
C GLU A 307 -14.86 13.37 30.66
N VAL A 308 -13.90 12.45 30.47
CA VAL A 308 -13.27 12.22 29.15
C VAL A 308 -14.32 11.88 28.09
N ARG A 309 -15.24 10.96 28.40
CA ARG A 309 -16.31 10.58 27.47
C ARG A 309 -17.28 11.74 27.22
N GLN A 310 -17.61 12.52 28.25
CA GLN A 310 -18.48 13.70 28.10
C GLN A 310 -17.84 14.79 27.23
N ILE A 311 -16.53 15.02 27.36
CA ILE A 311 -15.78 15.93 26.48
C ILE A 311 -15.91 15.48 25.03
N MET A 312 -15.65 14.20 24.73
CA MET A 312 -15.80 13.67 23.37
C MET A 312 -17.21 13.83 22.81
N VAL A 313 -18.25 13.53 23.60
CA VAL A 313 -19.65 13.73 23.18
C VAL A 313 -19.90 15.20 22.84
N ARG A 314 -19.42 16.14 23.65
CA ARG A 314 -19.59 17.58 23.41
C ARG A 314 -18.89 18.03 22.12
N GLU A 315 -17.64 17.63 21.91
CA GLU A 315 -16.89 18.02 20.71
C GLU A 315 -17.52 17.41 19.43
N ILE A 316 -17.98 16.16 19.49
CA ILE A 316 -18.66 15.51 18.36
C ILE A 316 -20.01 16.19 18.06
N ARG A 317 -20.83 16.47 19.07
CA ARG A 317 -22.11 17.18 18.90
C ARG A 317 -21.91 18.56 18.29
N LYS A 318 -20.89 19.30 18.73
CA LYS A 318 -20.52 20.59 18.14
C LYS A 318 -20.25 20.47 16.63
N LEU A 319 -19.52 19.45 16.19
CA LEU A 319 -19.28 19.21 14.76
C LEU A 319 -20.58 18.89 14.00
N PHE A 320 -21.51 18.15 14.60
CA PHE A 320 -22.82 17.95 13.99
C PHE A 320 -23.63 19.24 13.88
N ASP A 321 -23.59 20.10 14.90
CA ASP A 321 -24.22 21.43 14.90
C ASP A 321 -23.60 22.37 13.84
N GLU A 322 -22.30 22.22 13.56
CA GLU A 322 -21.59 22.91 12.47
C GLU A 322 -21.99 22.40 11.07
N GLY A 323 -22.76 21.30 10.99
CA GLY A 323 -23.36 20.80 9.77
C GLY A 323 -22.66 19.60 9.15
N TYR A 324 -21.71 18.97 9.84
CA TYR A 324 -21.16 17.68 9.42
C TYR A 324 -22.23 16.58 9.52
N ASP A 325 -22.22 15.65 8.57
CA ASP A 325 -23.10 14.48 8.56
C ASP A 325 -22.44 13.32 9.32
N TRP A 326 -21.12 13.19 9.17
CA TRP A 326 -20.32 12.10 9.70
C TRP A 326 -19.13 12.67 10.47
N VAL A 327 -18.85 12.12 11.66
CA VAL A 327 -17.71 12.50 12.51
C VAL A 327 -16.93 11.26 12.93
N GLN A 328 -15.61 11.28 12.71
CA GLN A 328 -14.71 10.18 13.07
C GLN A 328 -14.49 10.05 14.58
N LEU A 329 -14.62 8.83 15.10
CA LEU A 329 -14.29 8.43 16.45
C LEU A 329 -13.27 7.29 16.39
N GLY A 330 -12.02 7.60 16.69
CA GLY A 330 -10.95 6.61 16.73
C GLY A 330 -9.97 6.85 17.87
N GLN A 331 -9.58 5.75 18.50
CA GLN A 331 -8.58 5.73 19.56
C GLN A 331 -7.19 6.14 19.06
N THR A 332 -6.31 6.51 19.99
CA THR A 332 -4.91 6.85 19.72
C THR A 332 -4.16 5.70 19.03
N ASP A 333 -3.19 6.03 18.17
CA ASP A 333 -2.33 5.05 17.50
C ASP A 333 -1.33 4.38 18.47
N GLY A 334 -0.89 3.17 18.15
CA GLY A 334 0.20 2.47 18.83
C GLY A 334 -0.10 2.02 20.27
N MET A 335 -1.37 1.87 20.65
CA MET A 335 -1.78 1.48 22.00
C MET A 335 -1.55 -0.02 22.29
N THR A 336 -0.73 -0.34 23.29
CA THR A 336 -0.48 -1.68 23.90
C THR A 336 -0.65 -1.62 25.44
N TYR A 337 -0.56 -2.75 26.15
CA TYR A 337 -0.71 -2.81 27.62
C TYR A 337 0.39 -2.03 28.37
N GLY A 338 1.63 -2.05 27.86
CA GLY A 338 2.75 -1.27 28.39
C GLY A 338 2.87 0.14 27.81
N ASN A 339 2.11 0.48 26.77
CA ASN A 339 2.19 1.75 26.07
C ASN A 339 0.80 2.22 25.60
N GLY A 340 0.15 3.09 26.35
CA GLY A 340 -1.00 3.86 25.88
C GLY A 340 -2.38 3.36 26.32
N THR A 341 -2.53 2.13 26.79
CA THR A 341 -3.76 1.71 27.48
C THR A 341 -3.72 2.02 28.97
N CYS A 342 -4.84 2.46 29.54
CA CYS A 342 -4.93 2.84 30.95
C CYS A 342 -5.04 1.62 31.86
N GLN A 343 -4.14 1.51 32.85
CA GLN A 343 -4.03 0.44 33.85
C GLN A 343 -4.67 0.82 35.20
N CYS A 344 -5.59 1.80 35.22
CA CYS A 344 -6.27 2.16 36.46
C CYS A 344 -7.25 1.06 36.90
N THR A 345 -7.56 1.00 38.20
CA THR A 345 -8.45 -0.02 38.79
C THR A 345 -9.79 -0.13 38.10
N GLU A 346 -10.37 0.97 37.61
CA GLU A 346 -11.65 0.93 36.90
C GLU A 346 -11.53 0.39 35.47
N CYS A 347 -10.40 0.60 34.78
CA CYS A 347 -10.18 0.01 33.46
C CYS A 347 -9.87 -1.49 33.54
N GLU A 348 -9.07 -1.92 34.52
CA GLU A 348 -8.73 -3.34 34.72
C GLU A 348 -9.92 -4.22 35.11
N LYS A 349 -11.04 -3.62 35.54
CA LYS A 349 -12.29 -4.37 35.79
C LYS A 349 -13.07 -4.70 34.52
N LEU A 350 -12.79 -4.02 33.41
CA LEU A 350 -13.64 -4.09 32.20
C LEU A 350 -13.25 -5.24 31.28
N ASP A 351 -11.97 -5.60 31.26
CA ASP A 351 -11.44 -6.65 30.41
C ASP A 351 -10.14 -7.22 31.02
N THR A 352 -9.69 -8.35 30.46
CA THR A 352 -8.43 -9.01 30.82
C THR A 352 -7.29 -8.61 29.90
N PHE A 353 -7.30 -7.36 29.38
CA PHE A 353 -6.29 -6.90 28.42
C PHE A 353 -4.85 -6.97 28.99
N SER A 354 -4.71 -6.85 30.30
CA SER A 354 -3.45 -7.06 31.02
C SER A 354 -2.82 -8.44 30.79
N GLU A 355 -3.64 -9.45 30.50
CA GLU A 355 -3.19 -10.82 30.22
C GLU A 355 -2.73 -11.00 28.76
N MET A 356 -2.94 -10.01 27.89
CA MET A 356 -2.57 -10.07 26.46
C MET A 356 -1.11 -9.67 26.16
N GLY A 357 -0.43 -9.02 27.11
CA GLY A 357 0.94 -8.52 26.96
C GLY A 357 1.14 -7.51 25.82
N ASN A 358 2.38 -7.36 25.35
CA ASN A 358 2.75 -6.49 24.23
C ASN A 358 2.53 -7.14 22.84
N SER A 359 1.57 -8.07 22.72
CA SER A 359 1.38 -8.82 21.48
C SER A 359 0.86 -7.94 20.35
N ASN A 360 1.23 -8.27 19.09
CA ASN A 360 0.79 -7.63 17.84
C ASN A 360 -0.71 -7.78 17.53
N PHE A 361 -1.55 -7.93 18.57
CA PHE A 361 -3.00 -8.00 18.50
C PHE A 361 -3.53 -9.05 17.51
N PRO A 362 -3.16 -10.34 17.66
CA PRO A 362 -3.70 -11.39 16.81
C PRO A 362 -5.24 -11.42 16.93
N LEU A 363 -5.90 -11.53 15.78
CA LEU A 363 -7.35 -11.40 15.67
C LEU A 363 -8.08 -12.45 16.54
N GLU A 364 -7.52 -13.65 16.67
CA GLU A 364 -8.05 -14.73 17.49
C GLU A 364 -8.07 -14.35 18.97
N ARG A 365 -6.98 -13.75 19.49
CA ARG A 365 -6.93 -13.32 20.91
C ARG A 365 -7.88 -12.16 21.18
N LEU A 366 -7.98 -11.21 20.26
CA LEU A 366 -8.95 -10.12 20.37
C LEU A 366 -10.39 -10.65 20.31
N GLN A 367 -10.64 -11.70 19.55
CA GLN A 367 -11.95 -12.34 19.46
C GLN A 367 -12.27 -13.11 20.76
N GLU A 368 -11.28 -13.70 21.42
CA GLU A 368 -11.43 -14.35 22.71
C GLU A 368 -11.64 -13.33 23.84
N ASN A 369 -10.87 -12.25 23.87
CA ASN A 369 -10.87 -11.26 24.94
C ASN A 369 -10.90 -9.83 24.37
N PRO A 370 -12.01 -9.35 23.79
CA PRO A 370 -12.06 -8.02 23.20
C PRO A 370 -11.76 -6.93 24.26
N PRO A 371 -11.10 -5.82 23.89
CA PRO A 371 -10.76 -4.74 24.83
C PRO A 371 -12.00 -3.90 25.12
N GLU A 372 -12.84 -4.42 26.01
CA GLU A 372 -14.12 -3.83 26.40
C GLU A 372 -13.96 -2.41 26.94
N ARG A 373 -12.83 -2.07 27.58
CA ARG A 373 -12.57 -0.71 28.07
C ARG A 373 -12.62 0.35 26.98
N ILE A 374 -12.30 0.01 25.73
CA ILE A 374 -12.39 0.92 24.57
C ILE A 374 -13.78 0.85 23.95
N LEU A 375 -14.27 -0.37 23.71
CA LEU A 375 -15.53 -0.62 23.01
C LEU A 375 -16.73 -0.06 23.76
N LEU A 376 -16.78 -0.22 25.10
CA LEU A 376 -17.83 0.34 25.95
C LEU A 376 -17.81 1.86 25.96
N ALA A 377 -16.63 2.47 25.94
CA ALA A 377 -16.50 3.92 25.88
C ALA A 377 -17.00 4.47 24.54
N HIS A 378 -16.58 3.87 23.41
CA HIS A 378 -17.08 4.23 22.09
C HIS A 378 -18.58 4.01 21.96
N LYS A 379 -19.12 2.91 22.49
CA LYS A 379 -20.56 2.61 22.47
C LYS A 379 -21.35 3.69 23.20
N TRP A 380 -20.91 4.05 24.40
CA TRP A 380 -21.56 5.09 25.19
C TRP A 380 -21.55 6.45 24.46
N ILE A 381 -20.41 6.83 23.88
CA ILE A 381 -20.29 8.09 23.11
C ILE A 381 -21.27 8.07 21.92
N ALA A 382 -21.33 6.97 21.17
CA ALA A 382 -22.20 6.85 20.00
C ALA A 382 -23.70 6.94 20.39
N ASP A 383 -24.09 6.29 21.48
CA ASP A 383 -25.46 6.34 22.01
C ASP A 383 -25.84 7.74 22.48
N GLU A 384 -24.96 8.41 23.22
CA GLU A 384 -25.23 9.78 23.69
C GLU A 384 -25.38 10.73 22.51
N CYS A 385 -24.49 10.66 21.51
CA CYS A 385 -24.60 11.48 20.31
C CYS A 385 -25.94 11.25 19.58
N ARG A 386 -26.39 9.98 19.48
CA ARG A 386 -27.68 9.61 18.85
C ARG A 386 -28.89 10.27 19.51
N LYS A 387 -28.88 10.42 20.84
CA LYS A 387 -30.02 11.00 21.59
C LYS A 387 -30.38 12.41 21.12
N SER A 388 -29.37 13.21 20.75
CA SER A 388 -29.58 14.59 20.27
C SER A 388 -29.49 14.72 18.75
N HIS A 389 -28.79 13.80 18.07
CA HIS A 389 -28.54 13.83 16.62
C HIS A 389 -28.84 12.48 15.96
N PRO A 390 -30.11 12.04 15.93
CA PRO A 390 -30.47 10.70 15.45
C PRO A 390 -30.25 10.48 13.95
N ASP A 391 -30.13 11.56 13.17
CA ASP A 391 -29.87 11.55 11.72
C ASP A 391 -28.38 11.54 11.37
N LYS A 392 -27.50 11.76 12.35
CA LYS A 392 -26.05 11.89 12.16
C LYS A 392 -25.31 10.59 12.37
N THR A 393 -24.12 10.48 11.78
CA THR A 393 -23.33 9.24 11.76
C THR A 393 -22.03 9.38 12.56
N ILE A 394 -21.76 8.40 13.43
CA ILE A 394 -20.43 8.18 14.00
C ILE A 394 -19.67 7.23 13.09
N HIS A 395 -18.48 7.66 12.64
CA HIS A 395 -17.57 6.84 11.87
C HIS A 395 -16.51 6.24 12.80
N LEU A 396 -16.72 4.98 13.19
CA LEU A 396 -15.97 4.31 14.25
C LEU A 396 -14.74 3.59 13.69
N LEU A 397 -13.54 3.93 14.17
CA LEU A 397 -12.32 3.25 13.74
C LEU A 397 -12.19 1.85 14.36
N LEU A 398 -12.04 0.83 13.52
CA LEU A 398 -11.67 -0.53 13.88
C LEU A 398 -10.18 -0.75 13.61
N TYR A 399 -9.35 -0.41 14.59
CA TYR A 399 -7.89 -0.41 14.44
C TYR A 399 -7.22 -1.07 15.65
N GLN A 400 -6.25 -1.93 15.40
CA GLN A 400 -5.54 -2.71 16.42
C GLN A 400 -6.52 -3.32 17.44
N LEU A 401 -6.58 -2.74 18.65
CA LEU A 401 -7.41 -3.15 19.77
C LEU A 401 -8.92 -3.26 19.42
N SER A 402 -9.49 -2.31 18.68
CA SER A 402 -10.93 -2.32 18.39
C SER A 402 -11.34 -3.20 17.20
N ARG A 403 -10.43 -4.04 16.66
CA ARG A 403 -10.72 -4.88 15.48
C ARG A 403 -11.79 -5.94 15.74
N MET A 404 -11.96 -6.41 16.97
CA MET A 404 -13.00 -7.37 17.31
C MET A 404 -14.13 -6.73 18.11
N PRO A 405 -15.39 -7.13 17.85
CA PRO A 405 -16.54 -6.54 18.50
C PRO A 405 -16.62 -6.97 19.96
N SER A 406 -17.37 -6.19 20.74
CA SER A 406 -17.68 -6.49 22.13
C SER A 406 -18.48 -7.79 22.26
N LYS A 407 -18.27 -8.49 23.39
CA LYS A 407 -19.11 -9.59 23.84
C LYS A 407 -20.20 -9.14 24.81
N LEU A 408 -20.16 -7.90 25.28
CA LEU A 408 -21.07 -7.35 26.28
C LEU A 408 -22.30 -6.67 25.67
N PHE A 409 -22.30 -6.37 24.38
CA PHE A 409 -23.46 -5.85 23.67
C PHE A 409 -23.50 -6.28 22.20
N ASP A 410 -24.71 -6.34 21.64
CA ASP A 410 -24.92 -6.93 20.32
C ASP A 410 -24.61 -5.97 19.16
N SER A 411 -24.91 -4.68 19.32
CA SER A 411 -24.85 -3.69 18.23
C SER A 411 -24.46 -2.31 18.73
N PHE A 412 -23.77 -1.54 17.88
CA PHE A 412 -23.50 -0.09 18.04
C PHE A 412 -24.64 0.80 17.55
N GLY A 413 -25.65 0.23 16.88
CA GLY A 413 -26.81 0.95 16.36
C GLY A 413 -26.69 1.35 14.88
N ASP A 414 -27.80 1.80 14.30
CA ASP A 414 -27.91 2.16 12.87
C ASP A 414 -27.27 3.53 12.51
N ASN A 415 -26.79 4.29 13.51
CA ASN A 415 -26.09 5.56 13.31
C ASN A 415 -24.56 5.39 13.33
N VAL A 416 -24.05 4.16 13.31
CA VAL A 416 -22.61 3.86 13.33
C VAL A 416 -22.21 3.18 12.02
N VAL A 417 -21.14 3.71 11.41
CA VAL A 417 -20.44 3.08 10.29
C VAL A 417 -19.02 2.76 10.75
N ALA A 418 -18.57 1.53 10.56
CA ALA A 418 -17.28 1.07 11.06
C ALA A 418 -16.19 1.09 9.97
N GLU A 419 -15.07 1.74 10.28
CA GLU A 419 -13.90 1.84 9.42
C GLU A 419 -12.90 0.73 9.74
N ASN A 420 -12.81 -0.26 8.85
CA ASN A 420 -11.91 -1.39 9.03
C ASN A 420 -10.49 -1.05 8.55
N ALA A 421 -9.56 -0.94 9.49
CA ALA A 421 -8.16 -0.55 9.27
C ALA A 421 -7.20 -1.74 9.42
N ILE A 422 -7.42 -2.75 8.58
CA ILE A 422 -6.51 -3.88 8.40
C ILE A 422 -6.15 -4.02 6.93
N GLY A 423 -4.86 -4.23 6.66
CA GLY A 423 -4.33 -4.17 5.30
C GLY A 423 -4.55 -5.44 4.47
N SER A 424 -4.53 -6.63 5.08
CA SER A 424 -4.67 -7.89 4.34
C SER A 424 -6.12 -8.17 3.96
N TYR A 425 -6.33 -8.79 2.78
CA TYR A 425 -7.66 -9.17 2.31
C TYR A 425 -8.37 -10.12 3.31
N ASP A 426 -7.68 -11.15 3.79
CA ASP A 426 -8.28 -12.15 4.68
C ASP A 426 -8.57 -11.56 6.07
N GLY A 427 -7.67 -10.72 6.59
CA GLY A 427 -7.90 -9.99 7.84
C GLY A 427 -9.07 -9.02 7.71
N PHE A 428 -9.18 -8.31 6.57
CA PHE A 428 -10.30 -7.41 6.29
C PHE A 428 -11.61 -8.16 6.29
N LYS A 429 -11.64 -9.31 5.59
CA LYS A 429 -12.80 -10.19 5.54
C LYS A 429 -13.20 -10.71 6.93
N GLN A 430 -12.25 -11.20 7.73
CA GLN A 430 -12.50 -11.72 9.06
C GLN A 430 -13.08 -10.66 10.00
N VAL A 431 -12.51 -9.45 10.02
CA VAL A 431 -13.01 -8.33 10.83
C VAL A 431 -14.41 -7.93 10.37
N THR A 432 -14.61 -7.71 9.07
CA THR A 432 -15.92 -7.30 8.51
C THR A 432 -17.01 -8.33 8.82
N GLU A 433 -16.70 -9.62 8.69
CA GLU A 433 -17.63 -10.71 9.01
C GLU A 433 -17.98 -10.76 10.50
N SER A 434 -17.00 -10.54 11.38
CA SER A 434 -17.22 -10.53 12.83
C SER A 434 -18.12 -9.37 13.28
N TRP A 435 -18.08 -8.25 12.56
CA TRP A 435 -18.88 -7.05 12.84
C TRP A 435 -20.23 -7.02 12.11
N ARG A 436 -20.53 -8.00 11.26
CA ARG A 436 -21.74 -8.01 10.44
C ARG A 436 -23.00 -7.94 11.32
N GLY A 437 -23.90 -7.01 10.99
CA GLY A 437 -25.14 -6.79 11.75
C GLY A 437 -24.96 -5.99 13.05
N LYS A 438 -23.72 -5.66 13.43
CA LYS A 438 -23.43 -4.85 14.63
C LYS A 438 -23.37 -3.34 14.33
N VAL A 439 -23.25 -2.95 13.06
CA VAL A 439 -23.18 -1.57 12.57
C VAL A 439 -24.01 -1.42 11.29
N ARG A 440 -24.34 -0.18 10.89
CA ARG A 440 -25.13 0.09 9.68
C ARG A 440 -24.43 -0.34 8.40
N ALA A 441 -23.14 -0.04 8.31
CA ALA A 441 -22.31 -0.27 7.14
C ALA A 441 -20.83 -0.22 7.52
N PHE A 442 -19.97 -0.51 6.54
CA PHE A 442 -18.53 -0.47 6.71
C PHE A 442 -17.90 0.59 5.80
N THR A 443 -16.70 1.02 6.15
CA THR A 443 -15.75 1.68 5.26
C THR A 443 -14.40 0.95 5.39
N SER A 444 -13.56 1.10 4.38
CA SER A 444 -12.21 0.55 4.37
C SER A 444 -11.20 1.63 4.65
N TYR A 445 -10.29 1.41 5.60
CA TYR A 445 -9.04 2.16 5.70
C TYR A 445 -7.96 1.31 5.01
N SER A 446 -7.77 1.59 3.73
CA SER A 446 -6.94 0.79 2.83
C SER A 446 -5.48 1.19 2.94
N TYR A 447 -4.63 0.18 3.12
CA TYR A 447 -3.17 0.34 3.10
C TYR A 447 -2.55 -0.16 1.78
N TRP A 448 -3.29 -0.24 0.67
CA TRP A 448 -2.82 -0.87 -0.59
C TRP A 448 -1.38 -0.51 -0.99
N GLU A 449 -0.96 0.73 -0.78
CA GLU A 449 0.38 1.26 -1.11
C GLU A 449 1.42 1.06 0.01
N ALA A 450 0.94 0.84 1.24
CA ALA A 450 1.70 0.69 2.48
C ALA A 450 1.84 -0.76 2.97
N ILE A 451 1.06 -1.73 2.44
CA ILE A 451 0.97 -3.09 3.02
C ILE A 451 2.30 -3.85 2.95
N SER A 452 2.76 -4.22 4.16
CA SER A 452 3.54 -5.38 4.66
C SER A 452 4.76 -5.88 3.91
N VAL A 453 5.22 -5.13 2.91
CA VAL A 453 6.45 -5.39 2.18
C VAL A 453 7.37 -4.17 2.32
N THR A 454 7.23 -3.45 3.44
CA THR A 454 8.27 -2.55 3.93
C THR A 454 9.46 -3.42 4.32
N PRO A 455 10.68 -3.12 3.85
CA PRO A 455 11.15 -1.91 3.15
C PRO A 455 11.51 -2.12 1.65
N LEU A 456 10.64 -2.64 0.78
CA LEU A 456 10.96 -2.79 -0.66
C LEU A 456 10.93 -1.49 -1.50
N GLY A 457 10.69 -0.32 -0.91
CA GLY A 457 10.66 0.96 -1.64
C GLY A 457 9.36 1.23 -2.42
N ILE A 458 9.43 2.08 -3.47
CA ILE A 458 8.27 2.58 -4.24
C ILE A 458 7.94 1.63 -5.42
N LEU A 459 7.40 0.46 -5.12
CA LEU A 459 7.15 -0.63 -6.08
C LEU A 459 5.68 -1.09 -6.10
N PRO A 460 5.21 -1.75 -7.18
CA PRO A 460 3.95 -2.51 -7.21
C PRO A 460 3.85 -3.57 -6.10
N LYS A 461 2.89 -3.35 -5.18
CA LYS A 461 2.60 -4.26 -4.05
C LYS A 461 1.20 -4.89 -4.15
N ILE A 462 0.28 -4.25 -4.89
CA ILE A 462 -1.03 -4.79 -5.24
C ILE A 462 -1.15 -4.89 -6.76
N THR A 463 -2.06 -5.74 -7.21
CA THR A 463 -2.32 -6.00 -8.63
C THR A 463 -3.76 -5.63 -9.00
N PRO A 464 -4.04 -5.45 -10.30
CA PRO A 464 -5.40 -5.34 -10.83
C PRO A 464 -6.34 -6.46 -10.35
N LYS A 465 -5.85 -7.70 -10.32
CA LYS A 465 -6.63 -8.86 -9.86
C LYS A 465 -6.97 -8.77 -8.38
N SER A 466 -6.00 -8.44 -7.53
CA SER A 466 -6.19 -8.36 -6.09
C SER A 466 -7.15 -7.22 -5.73
N VAL A 467 -7.01 -6.06 -6.37
CA VAL A 467 -7.89 -4.92 -6.11
C VAL A 467 -9.31 -5.14 -6.63
N SER A 468 -9.46 -5.80 -7.79
CA SER A 468 -10.77 -6.19 -8.31
C SER A 468 -11.51 -7.12 -7.34
N ARG A 469 -10.82 -8.15 -6.83
CA ARG A 469 -11.38 -9.06 -5.82
C ARG A 469 -11.80 -8.32 -4.55
N GLN A 470 -10.97 -7.38 -4.08
CA GLN A 470 -11.25 -6.59 -2.89
C GLN A 470 -12.45 -5.66 -3.06
N ILE A 471 -12.56 -4.96 -4.19
CA ILE A 471 -13.68 -4.05 -4.47
C ILE A 471 -14.98 -4.84 -4.68
N LYS A 472 -14.93 -6.01 -5.31
CA LYS A 472 -16.12 -6.88 -5.41
C LYS A 472 -16.59 -7.33 -4.03
N TYR A 473 -15.67 -7.69 -3.15
CA TYR A 473 -16.00 -8.00 -1.76
C TYR A 473 -16.63 -6.78 -1.03
N TYR A 474 -16.11 -5.57 -1.26
CA TYR A 474 -16.68 -4.34 -0.70
C TYR A 474 -18.16 -4.16 -1.08
N ASP A 475 -18.47 -4.32 -2.36
CA ASP A 475 -19.84 -4.21 -2.88
C ASP A 475 -20.79 -5.23 -2.24
N GLU A 476 -20.36 -6.49 -2.16
CA GLU A 476 -21.15 -7.60 -1.60
C GLU A 476 -21.35 -7.52 -0.08
N ASN A 477 -20.57 -6.68 0.63
CA ASN A 477 -20.52 -6.64 2.09
C ASN A 477 -20.84 -5.26 2.69
N ASN A 478 -21.54 -4.41 1.94
CA ASN A 478 -22.00 -3.09 2.40
C ASN A 478 -20.84 -2.21 2.92
N VAL A 479 -19.69 -2.27 2.22
CA VAL A 479 -18.59 -1.33 2.40
C VAL A 479 -18.86 -0.14 1.48
N ILE A 480 -19.22 0.99 2.09
CA ILE A 480 -19.76 2.17 1.39
C ILE A 480 -18.79 3.34 1.36
N GLY A 481 -17.52 3.12 1.68
CA GLY A 481 -16.48 4.13 1.60
C GLY A 481 -15.10 3.51 1.65
N VAL A 482 -14.15 4.13 0.95
CA VAL A 482 -12.75 3.71 0.91
C VAL A 482 -11.88 4.91 1.25
N TYR A 483 -11.26 4.88 2.42
CA TYR A 483 -10.17 5.76 2.77
C TYR A 483 -8.87 5.11 2.27
N TYR A 484 -8.06 5.86 1.53
CA TYR A 484 -6.73 5.39 1.18
C TYR A 484 -5.78 5.94 2.22
N CYS A 485 -4.95 5.11 2.86
CA CYS A 485 -3.85 5.63 3.64
C CYS A 485 -2.74 6.11 2.71
N VAL A 486 -3.04 7.13 1.91
CA VAL A 486 -2.08 7.96 1.20
C VAL A 486 -1.52 8.93 2.23
N GLY A 487 -0.85 8.41 3.26
CA GLY A 487 0.37 9.12 3.65
C GLY A 487 1.20 9.26 2.36
N THR A 488 2.02 10.27 2.19
CA THR A 488 2.85 10.65 1.02
C THR A 488 3.47 9.53 0.13
N PHE A 489 2.72 8.53 -0.29
CA PHE A 489 3.11 7.19 -0.72
C PHE A 489 2.19 6.77 -1.87
N GLY A 490 2.70 5.92 -2.77
CA GLY A 490 1.87 5.34 -3.84
C GLY A 490 1.35 6.31 -4.91
N LYS A 491 2.25 7.07 -5.52
CA LYS A 491 1.90 7.78 -6.76
C LYS A 491 2.75 7.32 -7.96
N ASN A 492 3.35 6.13 -7.93
CA ASN A 492 4.13 5.58 -9.05
C ASN A 492 3.25 5.24 -10.28
N TRP A 493 2.79 6.24 -11.04
CA TRP A 493 1.90 6.07 -12.19
C TRP A 493 2.51 5.24 -13.32
N GLY A 494 3.84 5.21 -13.44
CA GLY A 494 4.53 4.37 -14.41
C GLY A 494 4.31 2.87 -14.20
N LEU A 495 4.23 2.41 -12.94
CA LEU A 495 4.08 0.98 -12.62
C LEU A 495 2.75 0.60 -11.96
N TRP A 496 2.03 1.56 -11.38
CA TRP A 496 0.73 1.36 -10.72
C TRP A 496 -0.45 2.00 -11.45
N GLY A 497 -0.21 2.77 -12.51
CA GLY A 497 -1.28 3.46 -13.23
C GLY A 497 -2.49 2.59 -13.58
N PRO A 498 -2.31 1.33 -14.07
CA PRO A 498 -3.43 0.42 -14.30
C PRO A 498 -4.24 0.09 -13.02
N VAL A 499 -3.57 -0.06 -11.88
CA VAL A 499 -4.21 -0.30 -10.58
C VAL A 499 -5.04 0.92 -10.17
N TYR A 500 -4.47 2.13 -10.21
CA TYR A 500 -5.17 3.35 -9.81
C TYR A 500 -6.41 3.61 -10.68
N TYR A 501 -6.27 3.42 -12.00
CA TYR A 501 -7.41 3.53 -12.91
C TYR A 501 -8.48 2.48 -12.58
N MET A 502 -8.08 1.22 -12.42
CA MET A 502 -9.01 0.13 -12.08
C MET A 502 -9.77 0.39 -10.79
N VAL A 503 -9.09 0.88 -9.75
CA VAL A 503 -9.72 1.30 -8.49
C VAL A 503 -10.82 2.33 -8.74
N GLY A 504 -10.52 3.38 -9.49
CA GLY A 504 -11.49 4.43 -9.78
C GLY A 504 -12.69 3.96 -10.61
N ARG A 505 -12.48 3.01 -11.53
CA ARG A 505 -13.57 2.46 -12.36
C ARG A 505 -14.43 1.45 -11.58
N LEU A 506 -13.80 0.52 -10.85
CA LEU A 506 -14.52 -0.54 -10.14
C LEU A 506 -15.25 -0.03 -8.88
N THR A 507 -14.78 1.03 -8.23
CA THR A 507 -15.53 1.65 -7.12
C THR A 507 -16.82 2.34 -7.58
N GLY A 508 -16.93 2.70 -8.86
CA GLY A 508 -18.19 3.15 -9.46
C GLY A 508 -19.05 1.98 -9.93
N ASP A 509 -18.42 0.98 -10.55
CA ASP A 509 -19.09 -0.15 -11.19
C ASP A 509 -18.28 -1.46 -10.97
N PRO A 510 -18.55 -2.20 -9.88
CA PRO A 510 -17.80 -3.39 -9.49
C PRO A 510 -17.94 -4.59 -10.43
N ASP A 511 -18.89 -4.55 -11.36
CA ASP A 511 -19.19 -5.65 -12.28
C ASP A 511 -18.42 -5.54 -13.61
N ARG A 512 -17.64 -4.46 -13.81
CA ARG A 512 -16.80 -4.32 -15.00
C ARG A 512 -15.74 -5.39 -15.06
N ASN A 513 -15.49 -5.88 -16.27
CA ASN A 513 -14.43 -6.86 -16.53
C ASN A 513 -13.04 -6.22 -16.32
N PRO A 514 -12.22 -6.71 -15.38
CA PRO A 514 -10.89 -6.17 -15.11
C PRO A 514 -9.93 -6.25 -16.30
N ASP A 515 -10.00 -7.30 -17.11
CA ASP A 515 -9.13 -7.49 -18.27
C ASP A 515 -9.45 -6.46 -19.37
N LEU A 516 -10.73 -6.10 -19.52
CA LEU A 516 -11.14 -5.04 -20.45
C LEU A 516 -10.72 -3.67 -19.96
N LEU A 517 -10.77 -3.41 -18.64
CA LEU A 517 -10.26 -2.17 -18.06
C LEU A 517 -8.75 -2.04 -18.20
N MET A 518 -8.03 -3.15 -18.05
CA MET A 518 -6.58 -3.21 -18.29
C MET A 518 -6.25 -2.85 -19.73
N LYS A 519 -6.96 -3.45 -20.69
CA LYS A 519 -6.83 -3.15 -22.11
C LYS A 519 -7.17 -1.69 -22.43
N GLU A 520 -8.29 -1.18 -21.90
CA GLU A 520 -8.72 0.21 -22.08
C GLU A 520 -7.64 1.19 -21.59
N TYR A 521 -7.06 0.93 -20.42
CA TYR A 521 -5.96 1.73 -19.88
C TYR A 521 -4.72 1.66 -20.78
N CYS A 522 -4.28 0.47 -21.16
CA CYS A 522 -3.08 0.30 -21.97
C CYS A 522 -3.19 0.97 -23.33
N ASP A 523 -4.31 0.76 -24.04
CA ASP A 523 -4.55 1.38 -25.34
C ASP A 523 -4.71 2.91 -25.21
N GLY A 524 -5.42 3.37 -24.18
CA GLY A 524 -5.71 4.78 -23.97
C GLY A 524 -4.52 5.62 -23.53
N VAL A 525 -3.61 5.05 -22.74
CA VAL A 525 -2.39 5.72 -22.24
C VAL A 525 -1.25 5.57 -23.24
N TYR A 526 -0.97 4.35 -23.70
CA TYR A 526 0.24 4.05 -24.48
C TYR A 526 0.01 4.03 -25.99
N GLY A 527 -1.24 4.27 -26.44
CA GLY A 527 -1.58 4.40 -27.85
C GLY A 527 -1.22 3.15 -28.64
N GLU A 528 -0.45 3.34 -29.72
CA GLU A 528 0.03 2.29 -30.60
C GLU A 528 0.91 1.23 -29.89
N THR A 529 1.50 1.57 -28.75
CA THR A 529 2.28 0.61 -27.95
C THR A 529 1.46 -0.13 -26.89
N GLY A 530 0.15 0.16 -26.79
CA GLY A 530 -0.80 -0.44 -25.84
C GLY A 530 -0.70 -1.96 -25.72
N PRO A 531 -0.70 -2.74 -26.83
CA PRO A 531 -0.55 -4.20 -26.76
C PRO A 531 0.76 -4.67 -26.13
N ILE A 532 1.89 -4.00 -26.41
CA ILE A 532 3.20 -4.35 -25.83
C ILE A 532 3.21 -4.02 -24.34
N MET A 533 2.61 -2.88 -23.96
CA MET A 533 2.51 -2.48 -22.57
C MET A 533 1.55 -3.35 -21.77
N GLY A 534 0.48 -3.86 -22.40
CA GLY A 534 -0.38 -4.92 -21.84
C GLY A 534 0.43 -6.18 -21.50
N GLU A 535 1.24 -6.68 -22.44
CA GLU A 535 2.15 -7.81 -22.18
C GLU A 535 3.10 -7.54 -20.99
N PHE A 536 3.67 -6.32 -20.92
CA PHE A 536 4.57 -5.92 -19.85
C PHE A 536 3.89 -5.96 -18.48
N PHE A 537 2.71 -5.34 -18.35
CA PHE A 537 2.01 -5.26 -17.07
C PHE A 537 1.44 -6.61 -16.66
N ASP A 538 0.90 -7.41 -17.58
CA ASP A 538 0.44 -8.76 -17.29
C ASP A 538 1.58 -9.63 -16.74
N HIS A 539 2.77 -9.51 -17.33
CA HIS A 539 3.95 -10.23 -16.85
C HIS A 539 4.39 -9.74 -15.46
N LEU A 540 4.41 -8.42 -15.23
CA LEU A 540 4.73 -7.81 -13.94
C LEU A 540 3.75 -8.26 -12.84
N TYR A 541 2.46 -8.07 -13.04
CA TYR A 541 1.43 -8.33 -12.04
C TYR A 541 1.20 -9.82 -11.80
N SER A 542 1.31 -10.67 -12.83
CA SER A 542 1.16 -12.12 -12.64
C SER A 542 2.23 -12.72 -11.71
N ARG A 543 3.42 -12.12 -11.64
CA ARG A 543 4.45 -12.52 -10.67
C ARG A 543 4.08 -12.06 -9.26
N ILE A 544 3.65 -10.81 -9.09
CA ILE A 544 3.25 -10.26 -7.79
C ILE A 544 2.08 -11.08 -7.21
N ASP A 545 1.08 -11.42 -8.03
CA ASP A 545 -0.05 -12.26 -7.62
C ASP A 545 0.37 -13.66 -7.15
N LYS A 546 1.41 -14.24 -7.75
CA LYS A 546 1.93 -15.56 -7.35
C LYS A 546 2.68 -15.50 -6.03
N ILE A 547 3.42 -14.42 -5.79
CA ILE A 547 4.24 -14.26 -4.58
C ILE A 547 3.38 -13.81 -3.40
N GLY A 548 2.39 -12.94 -3.61
CA GLY A 548 1.44 -12.54 -2.58
C GLY A 548 0.59 -13.70 -2.03
N GLN A 549 0.66 -14.88 -2.65
CA GLN A 549 0.07 -16.14 -2.15
C GLN A 549 1.05 -16.98 -1.31
N MET A 550 2.32 -16.56 -1.19
CA MET A 550 3.36 -17.23 -0.42
C MET A 550 3.56 -16.51 0.91
N HIS A 551 3.71 -17.25 2.01
CA HIS A 551 4.11 -16.67 3.29
C HIS A 551 5.56 -16.17 3.18
N SER A 552 5.77 -14.85 3.31
CA SER A 552 7.09 -14.20 3.29
C SER A 552 7.53 -13.70 4.68
N ASP A 553 6.83 -14.11 5.73
CA ASP A 553 7.09 -13.71 7.11
C ASP A 553 8.48 -14.20 7.56
N GLY A 554 9.36 -13.26 7.93
CA GLY A 554 10.73 -13.55 8.38
C GLY A 554 11.80 -13.54 7.29
N LEU A 555 11.46 -13.22 6.04
CA LEU A 555 12.48 -12.97 5.02
C LEU A 555 13.17 -11.62 5.23
N GLU A 556 14.49 -11.62 5.08
CA GLU A 556 15.28 -10.40 4.95
C GLU A 556 14.77 -9.54 3.78
N THR A 557 14.79 -8.22 3.95
CA THR A 557 14.30 -7.23 2.98
C THR A 557 14.82 -7.49 1.57
N LYS A 558 16.12 -7.77 1.43
CA LYS A 558 16.79 -7.99 0.14
C LYS A 558 16.36 -9.29 -0.52
N ASP A 559 16.16 -10.35 0.27
CA ASP A 559 15.65 -11.64 -0.22
C ASP A 559 14.19 -11.52 -0.64
N HIS A 560 13.39 -10.78 0.12
CA HIS A 560 12.03 -10.42 -0.24
C HIS A 560 12.01 -9.62 -1.55
N PHE A 561 12.93 -8.67 -1.76
CA PHE A 561 13.05 -7.93 -3.03
C PHE A 561 13.31 -8.87 -4.21
N LEU A 562 14.32 -9.74 -4.10
CA LEU A 562 14.69 -10.67 -5.18
C LEU A 562 13.64 -11.76 -5.41
N LEU A 563 12.81 -12.07 -4.41
CA LEU A 563 11.64 -12.91 -4.61
C LEU A 563 10.69 -12.24 -5.61
N TYR A 564 10.40 -10.95 -5.48
CA TYR A 564 9.57 -10.22 -6.45
C TYR A 564 10.28 -9.93 -7.77
N TYR A 565 11.57 -9.58 -7.74
CA TYR A 565 12.27 -9.04 -8.90
C TYR A 565 13.63 -9.71 -9.10
N PRO A 566 13.70 -11.02 -9.42
CA PRO A 566 14.98 -11.65 -9.71
C PRO A 566 15.51 -11.20 -11.09
N PRO A 567 16.84 -11.23 -11.32
CA PRO A 567 17.46 -10.69 -12.53
C PRO A 567 16.90 -11.22 -13.85
N HIS A 568 16.58 -12.52 -13.91
CA HIS A 568 16.03 -13.13 -15.11
C HIS A 568 14.64 -12.59 -15.47
N PHE A 569 13.82 -12.29 -14.46
CA PHE A 569 12.49 -11.72 -14.63
C PHE A 569 12.57 -10.23 -15.01
N VAL A 570 13.43 -9.47 -14.32
CA VAL A 570 13.73 -8.07 -14.66
C VAL A 570 14.22 -7.96 -16.10
N LYS A 571 15.09 -8.86 -16.57
CA LYS A 571 15.56 -8.88 -17.96
C LYS A 571 14.43 -9.12 -18.97
N GLN A 572 13.42 -9.92 -18.62
CA GLN A 572 12.25 -10.13 -19.49
C GLN A 572 11.42 -8.85 -19.61
N LEU A 573 11.17 -8.17 -18.48
CA LEU A 573 10.49 -6.87 -18.44
C LEU A 573 11.25 -5.81 -19.24
N ASP A 574 12.58 -5.73 -19.08
CA ASP A 574 13.43 -4.80 -19.83
C ASP A 574 13.32 -5.02 -21.35
N LYS A 575 13.27 -6.28 -21.80
CA LYS A 575 13.09 -6.60 -23.22
C LYS A 575 11.74 -6.12 -23.76
N MET A 576 10.67 -6.22 -22.96
CA MET A 576 9.35 -5.73 -23.35
C MET A 576 9.32 -4.20 -23.43
N LEU A 577 9.90 -3.50 -22.45
CA LEU A 577 9.99 -2.03 -22.49
C LEU A 577 10.83 -1.53 -23.66
N ARG A 578 11.97 -2.18 -23.97
CA ARG A 578 12.76 -1.83 -25.17
C ARG A 578 11.98 -1.98 -26.47
N ARG A 579 11.10 -3.00 -26.57
CA ARG A 579 10.19 -3.14 -27.72
C ARG A 579 9.20 -1.98 -27.77
N ALA A 580 8.63 -1.56 -26.63
CA ALA A 580 7.72 -0.43 -26.56
C ALA A 580 8.43 0.89 -26.94
N GLU A 581 9.62 1.13 -26.41
CA GLU A 581 10.45 2.31 -26.74
C GLU A 581 10.76 2.40 -28.25
N GLN A 582 11.03 1.27 -28.89
CA GLN A 582 11.29 1.20 -30.34
C GLN A 582 10.02 1.37 -31.19
N ALA A 583 8.86 0.96 -30.66
CA ALA A 583 7.57 1.03 -31.36
C ALA A 583 6.81 2.33 -31.11
N ALA A 584 7.24 3.16 -30.16
CA ALA A 584 6.59 4.42 -29.83
C ALA A 584 6.86 5.48 -30.91
N GLU A 585 5.80 5.89 -31.61
CA GLU A 585 5.84 6.86 -32.71
C GLU A 585 5.33 8.23 -32.27
N THR A 586 4.25 8.27 -31.48
CA THR A 586 3.61 9.51 -31.02
C THR A 586 4.30 10.11 -29.78
N GLU A 587 4.16 11.41 -29.57
CA GLU A 587 4.67 12.05 -28.34
C GLU A 587 4.01 11.46 -27.08
N LYS A 588 2.73 11.09 -27.18
CA LYS A 588 1.96 10.42 -26.13
C LYS A 588 2.56 9.08 -25.74
N SER A 589 2.72 8.16 -26.69
CA SER A 589 3.29 6.83 -26.40
C SER A 589 4.73 6.95 -25.88
N LYS A 590 5.58 7.79 -26.51
CA LYS A 590 6.96 8.03 -26.07
C LYS A 590 7.02 8.53 -24.63
N GLY A 591 6.19 9.50 -24.28
CA GLY A 591 6.20 10.09 -22.95
C GLY A 591 5.77 9.12 -21.86
N TRP A 592 4.70 8.35 -22.07
CA TRP A 592 4.22 7.38 -21.07
C TRP A 592 5.08 6.12 -20.98
N VAL A 593 5.63 5.64 -22.09
CA VAL A 593 6.64 4.57 -22.07
C VAL A 593 7.88 5.03 -21.29
N ARG A 594 8.34 6.27 -21.51
CA ARG A 594 9.46 6.86 -20.73
C ARG A 594 9.16 6.90 -19.24
N LEU A 595 7.97 7.36 -18.81
CA LEU A 595 7.60 7.34 -17.39
C LEU A 595 7.68 5.92 -16.80
N THR A 596 7.18 4.93 -17.54
CA THR A 596 7.22 3.53 -17.12
C THR A 596 8.65 3.02 -17.01
N ARG A 597 9.52 3.39 -17.97
CA ARG A 597 10.96 3.13 -17.93
C ARG A 597 11.62 3.74 -16.71
N ASP A 598 11.41 5.02 -16.45
CA ASP A 598 12.01 5.74 -15.31
C ASP A 598 11.64 5.10 -13.97
N CYS A 599 10.41 4.62 -13.84
CA CYS A 599 9.96 3.92 -12.63
C CYS A 599 10.50 2.47 -12.55
N PHE A 600 10.58 1.77 -13.69
CA PHE A 600 11.11 0.41 -13.78
C PHE A 600 12.62 0.34 -13.51
N ASP A 601 13.37 1.38 -13.88
CA ASP A 601 14.83 1.36 -13.76
C ASP A 601 15.32 1.37 -12.31
N TYR A 602 14.50 1.84 -11.36
CA TYR A 602 14.73 1.59 -9.92
C TYR A 602 14.73 0.08 -9.62
N ILE A 603 13.70 -0.67 -10.06
CA ILE A 603 13.64 -2.13 -9.88
C ILE A 603 14.86 -2.79 -10.49
N ARG A 604 15.21 -2.38 -11.72
CA ARG A 604 16.30 -2.97 -12.48
C ARG A 604 17.64 -2.79 -11.80
N THR A 605 17.96 -1.56 -11.40
CA THR A 605 19.24 -1.22 -10.77
C THR A 605 19.37 -1.87 -9.39
N VAL A 606 18.33 -1.81 -8.56
CA VAL A 606 18.33 -2.43 -7.22
C VAL A 606 18.41 -3.96 -7.30
N SER A 607 17.66 -4.61 -8.21
CA SER A 607 17.75 -6.06 -8.42
C SER A 607 19.18 -6.51 -8.76
N ASN A 608 19.85 -5.76 -9.64
CA ASN A 608 21.22 -6.06 -10.04
C ASN A 608 22.20 -5.87 -8.87
N VAL A 609 22.06 -4.76 -8.13
CA VAL A 609 22.91 -4.46 -6.98
C VAL A 609 22.80 -5.56 -5.92
N ILE A 610 21.59 -5.93 -5.50
CA ILE A 610 21.38 -6.97 -4.48
C ILE A 610 21.91 -8.33 -4.97
N THR A 611 21.74 -8.65 -6.25
CA THR A 611 22.24 -9.91 -6.81
C THR A 611 23.77 -9.96 -6.78
N LEU A 612 24.44 -8.88 -7.16
CA LEU A 612 25.90 -8.81 -7.18
C LEU A 612 26.49 -8.76 -5.79
N GLU A 613 25.82 -8.09 -4.84
CA GLU A 613 26.16 -8.17 -3.41
C GLU A 613 26.11 -9.61 -2.92
N LYS A 614 25.01 -10.34 -3.14
CA LYS A 614 24.93 -11.75 -2.75
C LYS A 614 26.00 -12.63 -3.41
N ALA A 615 26.37 -12.33 -4.65
CA ALA A 615 27.46 -13.03 -5.34
C ALA A 615 28.83 -12.70 -4.73
N TYR A 616 29.04 -11.46 -4.28
CA TYR A 616 30.21 -11.03 -3.54
C TYR A 616 30.27 -11.68 -2.16
N ASP A 617 29.18 -11.67 -1.39
CA ASP A 617 29.12 -12.30 -0.06
C ASP A 617 29.42 -13.80 -0.13
N ALA A 618 28.93 -14.47 -1.18
CA ALA A 618 29.19 -15.89 -1.42
C ALA A 618 30.64 -16.19 -1.85
N ASN A 619 31.31 -15.23 -2.50
CA ASN A 619 32.69 -15.37 -2.96
C ASN A 619 33.38 -13.99 -3.02
N PRO A 620 33.96 -13.52 -1.89
CA PRO A 620 34.49 -12.17 -1.79
C PRO A 620 35.82 -12.08 -2.53
N THR A 621 35.76 -11.76 -3.82
CA THR A 621 36.91 -11.49 -4.69
C THR A 621 36.92 -10.03 -5.11
N LEU A 622 38.10 -9.50 -5.47
CA LEU A 622 38.23 -8.10 -5.91
C LEU A 622 37.41 -7.87 -7.18
N ALA A 623 37.32 -8.88 -8.06
CA ALA A 623 36.49 -8.85 -9.24
C ALA A 623 35.01 -8.71 -8.90
N ASN A 624 34.51 -9.51 -7.94
CA ASN A 624 33.12 -9.41 -7.50
C ASN A 624 32.84 -8.07 -6.81
N LEU A 625 33.74 -7.57 -5.95
CA LEU A 625 33.56 -6.25 -5.32
C LEU A 625 33.48 -5.12 -6.36
N LYS A 626 34.32 -5.17 -7.39
CA LYS A 626 34.27 -4.22 -8.51
C LYS A 626 32.96 -4.30 -9.28
N GLN A 627 32.40 -5.49 -9.48
CA GLN A 627 31.08 -5.65 -10.10
C GLN A 627 29.97 -5.05 -9.23
N VAL A 628 30.02 -5.20 -7.90
CA VAL A 628 29.07 -4.52 -7.01
C VAL A 628 29.20 -3.01 -7.19
N LYS A 629 30.43 -2.46 -7.20
CA LYS A 629 30.67 -1.03 -7.42
C LYS A 629 30.07 -0.55 -8.74
N GLU A 630 30.37 -1.22 -9.85
CA GLU A 630 29.84 -0.87 -11.18
C GLU A 630 28.31 -0.83 -11.18
N SER A 631 27.67 -1.76 -10.47
CA SER A 631 26.21 -1.77 -10.36
C SER A 631 25.66 -0.67 -9.46
N VAL A 632 26.39 -0.27 -8.41
CA VAL A 632 26.03 0.87 -7.56
C VAL A 632 26.22 2.18 -8.31
N ASP A 633 27.32 2.34 -9.07
CA ASP A 633 27.53 3.50 -9.96
C ASP A 633 26.37 3.64 -10.95
N ALA A 634 25.92 2.52 -11.56
CA ALA A 634 24.76 2.53 -12.45
C ALA A 634 23.44 2.91 -11.75
N PHE A 635 23.28 2.60 -10.45
CA PHE A 635 22.17 3.13 -9.64
C PHE A 635 22.32 4.63 -9.40
N GLN A 636 23.53 5.13 -9.13
CA GLN A 636 23.77 6.56 -8.93
C GLN A 636 23.54 7.37 -10.21
N ASP A 637 23.90 6.83 -11.38
CA ASP A 637 23.57 7.43 -12.69
C ASP A 637 22.06 7.52 -12.89
N TYR A 638 21.33 6.44 -12.56
CA TYR A 638 19.87 6.44 -12.55
C TYR A 638 19.30 7.49 -11.58
N ARG A 639 19.81 7.54 -10.35
CA ARG A 639 19.41 8.50 -9.32
C ARG A 639 19.60 9.93 -9.84
N ALA A 640 20.77 10.25 -10.39
CA ALA A 640 21.07 11.55 -10.97
C ALA A 640 20.14 11.90 -12.15
N HIS A 641 19.83 10.94 -13.03
CA HIS A 641 18.87 11.12 -14.12
C HIS A 641 17.49 11.51 -13.60
N ILE A 642 16.93 10.79 -12.62
CA ILE A 642 15.61 11.14 -12.05
C ILE A 642 15.64 12.50 -11.33
N LEU A 643 16.72 12.80 -10.60
CA LEU A 643 16.87 14.09 -9.91
C LEU A 643 17.11 15.27 -10.87
N SER A 644 17.58 15.02 -12.11
CA SER A 644 17.72 16.07 -13.12
C SER A 644 16.38 16.72 -13.48
N TYR A 645 15.27 16.01 -13.26
CA TYR A 645 13.93 16.54 -13.51
C TYR A 645 13.45 17.52 -12.43
N VAL A 646 14.12 17.69 -11.26
CA VAL A 646 13.62 18.51 -10.12
C VAL A 646 13.35 19.95 -10.54
N GLY A 647 14.15 20.50 -11.46
CA GLY A 647 14.00 21.85 -11.98
C GLY A 647 13.00 22.02 -13.13
N ASN A 648 12.44 20.94 -13.69
CA ASN A 648 11.63 21.00 -14.91
C ASN A 648 10.12 20.85 -14.61
N ARG A 649 9.51 21.95 -14.15
CA ARG A 649 8.09 21.98 -13.76
C ARG A 649 7.13 21.54 -14.88
N ASP A 650 7.37 21.99 -16.12
CA ASP A 650 6.49 21.67 -17.24
C ASP A 650 6.53 20.19 -17.59
N PHE A 651 7.71 19.57 -17.57
CA PHE A 651 7.84 18.14 -17.75
C PHE A 651 7.11 17.37 -16.64
N GLN A 652 7.31 17.76 -15.37
CA GLN A 652 6.67 17.09 -14.24
C GLN A 652 5.15 17.13 -14.34
N LEU A 653 4.60 18.31 -14.63
CA LEU A 653 3.15 18.50 -14.76
C LEU A 653 2.58 17.72 -15.96
N ASN A 654 3.39 17.49 -17.01
CA ASN A 654 2.91 16.87 -18.23
C ASN A 654 3.17 15.36 -18.35
N TRP A 655 4.21 14.84 -17.71
CA TRP A 655 4.69 13.47 -17.97
C TRP A 655 5.09 12.71 -16.72
N PHE A 656 5.17 13.38 -15.57
CA PHE A 656 5.60 12.75 -14.33
C PHE A 656 4.65 13.12 -13.18
N PRO A 657 3.36 12.74 -13.26
CA PRO A 657 2.48 12.83 -12.12
C PRO A 657 3.11 12.04 -10.99
N SER A 658 3.23 12.64 -9.79
CA SER A 658 3.96 12.13 -8.61
C SER A 658 5.45 12.38 -8.50
N TYR A 659 6.05 13.13 -9.42
CA TYR A 659 7.49 13.32 -9.45
C TYR A 659 8.10 13.64 -8.07
N SER A 660 7.42 14.47 -7.27
CA SER A 660 7.85 14.88 -5.93
C SER A 660 8.12 13.71 -4.98
N MET A 661 7.43 12.57 -5.13
CA MET A 661 7.55 11.45 -4.20
C MET A 661 8.74 10.54 -4.51
N LEU A 662 8.91 10.13 -5.78
CA LEU A 662 10.06 9.33 -6.18
C LEU A 662 11.36 10.11 -5.98
N SER A 663 11.36 11.40 -6.34
CA SER A 663 12.51 12.28 -6.09
C SER A 663 12.81 12.44 -4.61
N ARG A 664 11.81 12.69 -3.74
CA ARG A 664 12.01 12.74 -2.28
C ARG A 664 12.64 11.46 -1.74
N PHE A 665 12.17 10.30 -2.21
CA PHE A 665 12.73 9.01 -1.82
C PHE A 665 14.18 8.86 -2.29
N LEU A 666 14.49 9.28 -3.52
CA LEU A 666 15.85 9.23 -4.04
C LEU A 666 16.77 10.31 -3.43
N MET A 667 16.24 11.39 -2.85
CA MET A 667 17.04 12.42 -2.16
C MET A 667 17.46 12.02 -0.74
N SER A 668 16.86 10.99 -0.12
CA SER A 668 17.25 10.59 1.24
C SER A 668 18.64 9.96 1.23
N ASP A 669 19.56 10.50 2.03
CA ASP A 669 20.95 10.00 2.09
C ASP A 669 21.11 8.74 2.96
N ASP A 670 20.13 8.42 3.82
CA ASP A 670 20.13 7.23 4.70
C ASP A 670 18.81 6.42 4.65
N GLY A 671 18.06 6.53 3.56
CA GLY A 671 16.73 5.90 3.46
C GLY A 671 15.65 6.49 4.38
N GLN A 672 15.96 7.56 5.12
CA GLN A 672 14.97 8.30 5.89
C GLN A 672 14.32 9.35 4.99
N LEU A 673 13.11 9.05 4.51
CA LEU A 673 12.18 10.10 4.11
C LEU A 673 11.82 10.85 5.39
N TYR A 674 12.16 12.13 5.55
CA TYR A 674 11.61 12.92 6.66
C TYR A 674 10.19 13.35 6.28
N SER A 675 9.23 13.18 7.19
CA SER A 675 7.91 13.76 6.99
C SER A 675 8.01 15.29 7.12
N GLU A 676 7.27 16.05 6.29
CA GLU A 676 7.25 17.53 6.37
C GLU A 676 6.84 18.07 7.76
N ASN A 677 6.22 17.23 8.60
CA ASN A 677 5.64 17.61 9.89
C ASN A 677 6.43 17.09 11.11
N ASP A 678 7.40 16.19 10.93
CA ASP A 678 8.21 15.66 12.04
C ASP A 678 9.54 15.09 11.51
N PRO A 679 10.67 15.81 11.68
CA PRO A 679 12.00 15.34 11.33
C PRO A 679 12.58 14.32 12.33
N SER A 680 11.90 14.04 13.45
CA SER A 680 12.38 13.10 14.49
C SER A 680 11.87 11.66 14.32
N ARG A 681 11.05 11.39 13.30
CA ARG A 681 10.50 10.07 13.01
C ARG A 681 10.93 9.58 11.64
N PRO A 682 11.73 8.51 11.53
CA PRO A 682 11.91 7.82 10.26
C PRO A 682 10.55 7.35 9.80
N THR A 683 10.18 7.78 8.61
CA THR A 683 8.96 7.33 7.96
C THR A 683 9.18 5.82 7.64
N ALA A 684 8.17 4.96 7.84
CA ALA A 684 8.23 3.49 7.72
C ALA A 684 8.51 2.92 6.30
N TYR A 685 9.49 3.46 5.56
CA TYR A 685 9.65 3.23 4.12
C TYR A 685 10.96 2.51 3.78
N GLY A 686 11.06 2.08 2.53
CA GLY A 686 12.24 1.40 1.99
C GLY A 686 13.53 2.10 2.36
N LEU A 687 14.54 1.37 2.82
CA LEU A 687 15.84 1.96 3.12
C LEU A 687 16.70 1.91 1.86
N ILE A 688 17.21 3.06 1.41
CA ILE A 688 18.41 3.08 0.58
C ILE A 688 19.56 2.76 1.54
N GLY A 689 19.83 1.48 1.70
CA GLY A 689 20.88 0.97 2.59
C GLY A 689 22.04 0.36 1.83
N ALA A 690 22.94 -0.30 2.56
CA ALA A 690 23.99 -1.12 1.99
C ALA A 690 23.42 -2.09 0.92
N PRO A 691 24.08 -2.26 -0.23
CA PRO A 691 25.40 -1.74 -0.57
C PRO A 691 25.35 -0.37 -1.30
N LEU A 692 24.17 0.22 -1.50
CA LEU A 692 24.01 1.51 -2.20
C LEU A 692 24.69 2.67 -1.47
N THR A 693 24.88 2.52 -0.15
CA THR A 693 25.55 3.49 0.75
C THR A 693 26.98 3.09 1.12
N TRP A 694 27.57 2.05 0.48
CA TRP A 694 28.95 1.67 0.78
C TRP A 694 29.96 2.73 0.32
N ASP A 695 30.98 2.96 1.14
CA ASP A 695 32.21 3.64 0.74
C ASP A 695 33.10 2.68 -0.07
N PHE A 696 32.94 2.72 -1.39
CA PHE A 696 33.69 1.86 -2.29
C PHE A 696 35.16 2.23 -2.42
N GLU A 697 35.55 3.48 -2.14
CA GLU A 697 36.96 3.86 -2.15
C GLU A 697 37.69 3.13 -1.03
N LYS A 698 37.18 3.25 0.21
CA LYS A 698 37.71 2.51 1.36
C LYS A 698 37.60 1.00 1.19
N LYS A 699 36.46 0.48 0.73
CA LYS A 699 36.29 -0.98 0.55
C LYS A 699 37.26 -1.55 -0.48
N LEU A 700 37.56 -0.83 -1.56
CA LEU A 700 38.52 -1.28 -2.57
C LEU A 700 39.96 -1.15 -2.07
N GLU A 701 40.32 -0.07 -1.36
CA GLU A 701 41.62 0.09 -0.73
C GLU A 701 41.89 -1.05 0.26
N ASN A 702 40.92 -1.34 1.12
CA ASN A 702 41.01 -2.36 2.16
C ASN A 702 40.69 -3.78 1.65
N PHE A 703 40.43 -3.95 0.36
CA PHE A 703 40.02 -5.26 -0.17
C PHE A 703 41.17 -6.28 -0.09
N GLY A 704 40.92 -7.41 0.58
CA GLY A 704 41.97 -8.39 0.87
C GLY A 704 42.93 -7.96 1.99
N GLN A 705 42.78 -6.72 2.51
CA GLN A 705 43.36 -6.28 3.77
C GLN A 705 42.49 -6.66 4.96
N SER A 706 41.59 -7.65 4.80
CA SER A 706 40.87 -8.25 5.94
C SER A 706 41.92 -8.65 6.97
N THR A 707 41.98 -7.84 8.01
CA THR A 707 42.47 -8.22 9.30
C THR A 707 41.42 -9.20 9.81
N GLU A 708 41.48 -10.49 9.40
CA GLU A 708 41.14 -11.52 10.38
C GLU A 708 42.01 -11.17 11.58
N LYS A 709 41.46 -10.39 12.53
CA LYS A 709 42.13 -10.09 13.77
C LYS A 709 42.16 -11.41 14.51
N ARG A 710 43.29 -12.09 14.38
CA ARG A 710 43.54 -13.33 15.07
C ARG A 710 44.07 -12.96 16.43
N ILE A 711 43.19 -13.03 17.42
CA ILE A 711 43.59 -13.03 18.81
C ILE A 711 44.00 -14.45 19.20
N LEU A 712 45.21 -14.60 19.72
CA LEU A 712 45.60 -15.81 20.43
C LEU A 712 44.99 -15.73 21.84
N VAL A 713 43.86 -16.40 22.03
CA VAL A 713 43.18 -16.43 23.33
C VAL A 713 44.05 -17.19 24.33
N GLN A 714 44.32 -16.60 25.49
CA GLN A 714 45.15 -17.21 26.53
C GLN A 714 44.32 -18.01 27.52
N ARG A 715 44.89 -19.13 27.98
CA ARG A 715 44.27 -19.92 29.04
C ARG A 715 44.51 -19.25 30.39
N THR A 716 43.46 -19.05 31.17
CA THR A 716 43.59 -18.57 32.56
C THR A 716 43.97 -19.71 33.51
N ALA A 717 44.54 -19.36 34.67
CA ALA A 717 44.96 -20.31 35.72
C ALA A 717 43.82 -20.69 36.68
N GLY A 718 42.77 -19.86 36.75
CA GLY A 718 41.55 -20.04 37.52
C GLY A 718 40.40 -19.24 36.89
N PRO A 719 39.15 -19.48 37.32
CA PRO A 719 37.99 -18.85 36.70
C PRO A 719 38.02 -17.33 36.88
N ALA A 720 37.83 -16.59 35.78
CA ALA A 720 37.70 -15.14 35.85
C ALA A 720 36.30 -14.77 36.34
N THR A 721 36.19 -13.74 37.16
CA THR A 721 34.89 -13.28 37.68
C THR A 721 34.32 -12.20 36.74
N PRO A 722 33.10 -12.36 36.21
CA PRO A 722 32.45 -11.33 35.39
C PRO A 722 31.85 -10.25 36.31
N ASP A 723 32.69 -9.40 36.89
CA ASP A 723 32.28 -8.30 37.78
C ASP A 723 32.51 -6.91 37.16
N GLY A 724 32.80 -6.88 35.85
CA GLY A 724 33.16 -5.67 35.10
C GLY A 724 34.55 -5.10 35.43
N ARG A 725 35.37 -5.78 36.25
CA ARG A 725 36.72 -5.32 36.59
C ARG A 725 37.80 -6.15 35.89
N LEU A 726 38.74 -5.44 35.28
CA LEU A 726 39.92 -6.05 34.66
C LEU A 726 41.05 -6.18 35.71
N ASP A 727 40.96 -7.17 36.60
CA ASP A 727 42.06 -7.44 37.54
C ASP A 727 43.35 -7.79 36.77
N PRO A 728 44.47 -7.10 37.02
CA PRO A 728 45.74 -7.34 36.33
C PRO A 728 46.22 -8.80 36.41
N ALA A 729 45.98 -9.52 37.52
CA ALA A 729 46.52 -10.87 37.69
C ALA A 729 45.97 -11.90 36.67
N GLU A 730 44.76 -11.68 36.17
CA GLU A 730 44.04 -12.57 35.25
C GLU A 730 44.10 -12.05 33.80
N TRP A 731 43.85 -10.76 33.61
CA TRP A 731 43.67 -10.16 32.28
C TRP A 731 44.95 -9.62 31.63
N ASP A 732 46.05 -9.42 32.37
CA ASP A 732 47.33 -8.93 31.80
C ASP A 732 47.92 -9.89 30.75
N LYS A 733 47.50 -11.16 30.77
CA LYS A 733 47.91 -12.17 29.78
C LYS A 733 47.13 -12.04 28.47
N ALA A 734 45.93 -11.45 28.47
CA ALA A 734 45.13 -11.28 27.28
C ALA A 734 45.51 -9.98 26.55
N GLU A 735 45.97 -10.11 25.30
CA GLU A 735 46.26 -8.92 24.50
C GLU A 735 44.97 -8.14 24.18
N PRO A 736 44.92 -6.83 24.49
CA PRO A 736 43.79 -5.98 24.10
C PRO A 736 43.71 -5.83 22.58
N GLN A 737 42.49 -5.94 22.04
CA GLN A 737 42.18 -5.73 20.63
C GLN A 737 41.18 -4.58 20.49
N THR A 738 41.56 -3.52 19.78
CA THR A 738 40.62 -2.44 19.46
C THR A 738 39.66 -2.89 18.36
N LEU A 739 38.37 -2.61 18.49
CA LEU A 739 37.37 -2.88 17.46
C LEU A 739 37.41 -1.81 16.36
N ASP A 740 37.11 -2.20 15.11
CA ASP A 740 37.02 -1.29 13.97
C ASP A 740 35.55 -1.07 13.59
N GLU A 741 35.24 -0.02 12.82
CA GLU A 741 33.88 0.14 12.30
C GLU A 741 33.56 -0.91 11.24
N VAL A 742 32.35 -1.48 11.30
CA VAL A 742 31.84 -2.43 10.30
C VAL A 742 31.82 -1.83 8.87
N SER A 743 31.72 -0.50 8.77
CA SER A 743 31.80 0.29 7.53
C SER A 743 33.19 0.26 6.86
N GLY A 744 34.24 -0.12 7.60
CA GLY A 744 35.64 -0.07 7.17
C GLY A 744 36.39 1.20 7.58
N GLY A 745 35.91 1.94 8.59
CA GLY A 745 36.54 3.10 9.22
C GLY A 745 37.20 2.80 10.58
N LYS A 746 37.82 3.83 11.18
CA LYS A 746 38.25 3.80 12.59
C LYS A 746 37.18 4.51 13.43
N PRO A 747 36.75 3.92 14.55
CA PRO A 747 35.70 4.53 15.35
C PRO A 747 36.18 5.85 15.97
N GLU A 748 35.28 6.82 16.08
CA GLU A 748 35.55 8.10 16.76
C GLU A 748 35.87 7.90 18.25
N VAL A 749 35.27 6.88 18.86
CA VAL A 749 35.45 6.50 20.26
C VAL A 749 35.91 5.03 20.35
N SER A 750 36.94 4.77 21.15
CA SER A 750 37.60 3.46 21.15
C SER A 750 36.83 2.41 21.96
N THR A 751 36.70 1.20 21.42
CA THR A 751 36.30 0.02 22.19
C THR A 751 37.38 -1.04 22.11
N THR A 752 37.78 -1.58 23.26
CA THR A 752 38.80 -2.62 23.37
C THR A 752 38.22 -3.92 23.92
N VAL A 753 38.55 -5.04 23.29
CA VAL A 753 38.17 -6.40 23.69
C VAL A 753 39.38 -7.18 24.18
N ARG A 754 39.18 -7.99 25.22
CA ARG A 754 40.10 -9.07 25.61
C ARG A 754 39.33 -10.37 25.73
N VAL A 755 40.01 -11.49 25.47
CA VAL A 755 39.41 -12.82 25.53
C VAL A 755 40.33 -13.77 26.27
N LEU A 756 39.77 -14.55 27.19
CA LEU A 756 40.42 -15.64 27.92
C LEU A 756 39.57 -16.91 27.83
N TYR A 757 40.15 -18.06 28.17
CA TYR A 757 39.40 -19.31 28.31
C TYR A 757 39.96 -20.20 29.43
N ASP A 758 39.15 -21.13 29.92
CA ASP A 758 39.58 -22.29 30.70
C ASP A 758 38.96 -23.60 30.16
N ASP A 759 38.86 -24.65 30.98
CA ASP A 759 38.33 -25.94 30.52
C ASP A 759 36.81 -25.88 30.27
N ASP A 760 36.11 -24.97 30.93
CA ASP A 760 34.64 -24.90 30.97
C ASP A 760 34.09 -23.60 30.35
N ASN A 761 34.86 -22.50 30.36
CA ASN A 761 34.35 -21.15 30.05
C ASN A 761 35.19 -20.38 29.01
N LEU A 762 34.49 -19.51 28.27
CA LEU A 762 35.08 -18.43 27.46
C LEU A 762 34.74 -17.09 28.12
N TYR A 763 35.76 -16.30 28.44
CA TYR A 763 35.59 -15.00 29.06
C TYR A 763 35.86 -13.91 28.03
N VAL A 764 34.93 -12.97 27.88
CA VAL A 764 35.07 -11.82 26.98
C VAL A 764 34.86 -10.55 27.77
N SER A 765 35.81 -9.63 27.71
CA SER A 765 35.70 -8.32 28.35
C SER A 765 35.66 -7.21 27.33
N TYR A 766 34.81 -6.22 27.55
CA TYR A 766 34.72 -4.99 26.77
C TYR A 766 35.13 -3.80 27.63
N VAL A 767 35.98 -2.93 27.08
CA VAL A 767 36.25 -1.59 27.60
C VAL A 767 35.77 -0.61 26.56
N CYS A 768 34.63 0.01 26.82
CA CYS A 768 34.00 1.00 25.96
C CYS A 768 34.30 2.39 26.51
N GLU A 769 35.00 3.21 25.74
CA GLU A 769 35.13 4.64 26.07
C GLU A 769 33.81 5.35 25.74
N GLU A 770 33.41 6.32 26.57
CA GLU A 770 32.20 7.14 26.36
C GLU A 770 32.52 8.57 26.85
N PRO A 771 32.69 9.55 25.95
CA PRO A 771 33.03 10.92 26.32
C PRO A 771 31.87 11.70 26.95
N GLU A 772 30.61 11.28 26.76
CA GLU A 772 29.40 11.98 27.18
C GLU A 772 28.66 11.23 28.30
N MET A 773 29.40 10.69 29.27
CA MET A 773 28.84 9.95 30.41
C MET A 773 27.75 10.70 31.20
N ASP A 774 27.76 12.04 31.18
CA ASP A 774 26.74 12.87 31.84
C ASP A 774 25.39 12.88 31.10
N GLU A 775 25.38 12.54 29.81
CA GLU A 775 24.18 12.40 28.97
C GLU A 775 23.68 10.94 28.90
N PHE A 776 24.43 10.01 29.49
CA PHE A 776 24.18 8.58 29.43
C PHE A 776 22.83 8.20 30.05
N ALA A 777 21.94 7.62 29.23
CA ALA A 777 20.58 7.27 29.65
C ALA A 777 20.12 5.92 29.07
N ILE A 778 20.09 4.89 29.92
CA ILE A 778 19.64 3.54 29.53
C ILE A 778 18.11 3.49 29.45
N LYS A 779 17.58 3.43 28.22
CA LYS A 779 16.13 3.48 27.95
C LYS A 779 15.47 2.10 27.90
N ILE A 780 16.21 1.05 27.52
CA ILE A 780 15.71 -0.32 27.36
C ILE A 780 16.51 -1.23 28.29
N THR A 781 15.81 -2.06 29.07
CA THR A 781 16.40 -2.87 30.17
C THR A 781 15.62 -4.17 30.33
N GLY A 782 16.20 -5.16 30.98
CA GLY A 782 15.56 -6.45 31.26
C GLY A 782 16.02 -7.55 30.31
N ARG A 783 15.80 -8.81 30.71
CA ARG A 783 16.16 -10.01 29.96
C ARG A 783 15.38 -10.13 28.65
N ASP A 784 16.09 -10.43 27.56
CA ASP A 784 15.58 -10.73 26.21
C ASP A 784 14.67 -9.64 25.61
N ASN A 785 14.81 -8.40 26.08
CA ASN A 785 14.24 -7.22 25.45
C ASN A 785 15.13 -6.76 24.28
N ASP A 786 14.66 -5.77 23.51
CA ASP A 786 15.38 -5.20 22.35
C ASP A 786 16.60 -4.34 22.75
N ILE A 787 17.51 -4.91 23.56
CA ILE A 787 18.61 -4.18 24.20
C ILE A 787 19.74 -3.78 23.23
N TRP A 788 19.75 -4.31 22.00
CA TRP A 788 20.60 -3.82 20.89
C TRP A 788 20.24 -2.39 20.45
N HIS A 789 19.11 -1.85 20.90
CA HIS A 789 18.76 -0.43 20.73
C HIS A 789 19.19 0.44 21.93
N ALA A 790 19.88 -0.13 22.92
CA ALA A 790 20.52 0.59 24.02
C ALA A 790 22.04 0.59 23.85
N ASP A 791 22.72 1.38 24.67
CA ASP A 791 24.17 1.24 24.86
C ASP A 791 24.47 -0.16 25.39
N CYS A 792 25.18 -0.96 24.59
CA CYS A 792 25.41 -2.36 24.89
C CYS A 792 26.75 -2.86 24.33
N ALA A 793 27.17 -4.02 24.81
CA ALA A 793 28.26 -4.79 24.24
C ALA A 793 27.71 -6.13 23.71
N GLU A 794 28.10 -6.48 22.48
CA GLU A 794 27.58 -7.66 21.76
C GLU A 794 28.70 -8.66 21.44
N VAL A 795 28.45 -9.94 21.68
CA VAL A 795 29.30 -11.07 21.29
C VAL A 795 28.49 -11.99 20.39
N MET A 796 29.02 -12.28 19.19
CA MET A 796 28.49 -13.32 18.31
C MET A 796 29.51 -14.44 18.13
N LEU A 797 29.16 -15.66 18.54
CA LEU A 797 30.01 -16.84 18.41
C LEU A 797 29.51 -17.74 17.27
N SER A 798 30.35 -17.99 16.26
CA SER A 798 30.04 -18.91 15.17
C SER A 798 31.06 -20.05 15.06
N PRO A 799 30.82 -21.21 15.72
CA PRO A 799 31.72 -22.37 15.64
C PRO A 799 31.89 -22.91 14.22
N LYS A 800 30.91 -22.70 13.34
CA LYS A 800 30.90 -23.17 11.95
C LYS A 800 31.44 -22.13 10.95
N LYS A 801 31.99 -20.99 11.42
CA LYS A 801 32.42 -19.85 10.59
C LYS A 801 31.32 -19.37 9.61
N SER A 802 30.11 -19.25 10.12
CA SER A 802 28.93 -18.81 9.37
C SER A 802 28.39 -17.51 9.94
N PHE A 803 28.26 -16.49 9.10
CA PHE A 803 27.58 -15.24 9.48
C PHE A 803 26.05 -15.40 9.60
N LYS A 804 25.51 -16.57 9.24
CA LYS A 804 24.06 -16.86 9.32
C LYS A 804 23.69 -17.77 10.47
N THR A 805 24.67 -18.46 11.06
CA THR A 805 24.47 -19.39 12.16
C THR A 805 25.49 -19.09 13.25
N PHE A 806 25.01 -18.39 14.27
CA PHE A 806 25.76 -17.92 15.42
C PHE A 806 24.92 -18.00 16.70
N ILE A 807 25.63 -17.94 17.81
CA ILE A 807 25.12 -17.70 19.16
C ILE A 807 25.34 -16.22 19.44
N HIS A 808 24.35 -15.55 20.02
CA HIS A 808 24.34 -14.13 20.26
C HIS A 808 24.17 -13.84 21.76
N PHE A 809 25.07 -13.03 22.32
CA PHE A 809 24.99 -12.51 23.68
C PHE A 809 25.09 -10.99 23.63
N ILE A 810 24.22 -10.31 24.38
CA ILE A 810 24.25 -8.86 24.54
C ILE A 810 24.13 -8.51 26.01
N VAL A 811 24.91 -7.54 26.47
CA VAL A 811 24.84 -7.00 27.81
C VAL A 811 24.69 -5.49 27.75
N ALA A 812 23.76 -4.95 28.53
CA ALA A 812 23.61 -3.51 28.74
C ALA A 812 24.12 -3.14 30.15
N PRO A 813 24.57 -1.91 30.39
CA PRO A 813 25.15 -1.47 31.67
C PRO A 813 24.09 -1.23 32.75
N ARG A 814 23.17 -2.19 32.93
CA ARG A 814 22.16 -2.24 33.97
C ARG A 814 21.92 -3.68 34.40
N GLU A 815 21.94 -3.90 35.72
CA GLU A 815 21.67 -5.20 36.32
C GLU A 815 20.36 -5.81 35.79
N GLY A 816 20.40 -7.10 35.45
CA GLY A 816 19.30 -7.85 34.85
C GLY A 816 18.98 -7.50 33.39
N SER A 817 19.81 -6.72 32.69
CA SER A 817 19.63 -6.36 31.27
C SER A 817 20.62 -7.09 30.37
N PHE A 818 20.20 -8.24 29.86
CA PHE A 818 20.98 -9.10 28.96
C PHE A 818 20.07 -9.77 27.93
N TYR A 819 20.66 -10.27 26.86
CA TYR A 819 19.99 -11.01 25.81
C TYR A 819 20.85 -12.20 25.42
N ASP A 820 20.23 -13.36 25.32
CA ASP A 820 20.86 -14.58 24.83
C ASP A 820 19.96 -15.25 23.79
N ALA A 821 20.56 -15.61 22.66
CA ALA A 821 19.85 -16.36 21.65
C ALA A 821 20.77 -17.21 20.78
N ARG A 822 20.17 -18.22 20.17
CA ARG A 822 20.82 -18.99 19.11
C ARG A 822 20.00 -18.92 17.83
N THR A 823 20.68 -18.63 16.73
CA THR A 823 20.06 -18.68 15.39
C THR A 823 19.65 -20.10 14.99
N SER A 824 18.52 -20.21 14.30
CA SER A 824 18.02 -21.47 13.75
C SER A 824 19.02 -22.11 12.78
N GLU A 825 19.14 -23.44 12.85
CA GLU A 825 19.98 -24.21 11.92
C GLU A 825 19.26 -24.59 10.61
N THR A 826 17.98 -24.23 10.45
CA THR A 826 17.24 -24.55 9.23
C THR A 826 17.84 -23.83 8.02
N THR A 827 17.94 -24.55 6.89
CA THR A 827 18.42 -23.99 5.62
C THR A 827 17.28 -23.73 4.64
N ASP A 828 16.05 -24.09 5.00
CA ASP A 828 14.86 -23.84 4.19
C ASP A 828 14.38 -22.40 4.42
N ILE A 829 14.48 -21.56 3.40
CA ILE A 829 14.07 -20.15 3.47
C ILE A 829 12.56 -19.96 3.70
N LEU A 830 11.76 -21.02 3.55
CA LEU A 830 10.32 -21.00 3.80
C LEU A 830 9.96 -21.47 5.20
N ASP A 831 10.92 -21.98 5.98
CA ASP A 831 10.72 -22.33 7.37
C ASP A 831 10.58 -21.05 8.21
N PRO A 832 9.50 -20.89 9.00
CA PRO A 832 9.31 -19.71 9.85
C PRO A 832 10.44 -19.46 10.85
N ALA A 833 11.29 -20.46 11.13
CA ALA A 833 12.47 -20.34 11.98
C ALA A 833 13.73 -19.87 11.21
N TYR A 834 13.73 -19.83 9.88
CA TYR A 834 14.89 -19.46 9.07
C TYR A 834 15.42 -18.07 9.42
N GLY A 835 16.71 -17.98 9.74
CA GLY A 835 17.38 -16.73 10.09
C GLY A 835 16.94 -16.10 11.41
N LYS A 836 16.02 -16.71 12.16
CA LYS A 836 15.55 -16.18 13.44
C LYS A 836 16.44 -16.64 14.58
N GLU A 837 16.57 -15.75 15.55
CA GLU A 837 17.18 -16.02 16.86
C GLU A 837 16.12 -16.61 17.82
N ASP A 838 16.46 -17.72 18.47
CA ASP A 838 15.62 -18.39 19.47
C ASP A 838 16.08 -18.01 20.88
N THR A 839 15.36 -17.09 21.53
CA THR A 839 15.60 -16.63 22.91
C THR A 839 15.11 -17.61 23.98
N ARG A 840 14.47 -18.72 23.59
CA ARG A 840 14.15 -19.81 24.55
C ARG A 840 15.37 -20.67 24.84
N TRP A 841 16.43 -20.50 24.05
CA TRP A 841 17.71 -21.10 24.31
C TRP A 841 18.34 -20.38 25.49
N ASP A 842 18.41 -21.06 26.64
CA ASP A 842 18.87 -20.52 27.93
C ASP A 842 20.25 -21.13 28.25
N PRO A 843 21.34 -20.52 27.76
CA PRO A 843 22.70 -20.96 28.06
C PRO A 843 23.07 -20.64 29.51
N ASP A 844 24.01 -21.42 30.06
CA ASP A 844 24.64 -21.11 31.34
C ASP A 844 25.74 -20.07 31.11
N TRP A 845 25.50 -18.81 31.48
CA TRP A 845 26.46 -17.70 31.37
C TRP A 845 26.17 -16.59 32.38
N ASP A 846 27.21 -15.82 32.71
CA ASP A 846 27.19 -14.69 33.64
C ASP A 846 27.85 -13.46 33.00
N TYR A 847 27.55 -12.25 33.49
CA TYR A 847 28.08 -10.99 32.93
C TYR A 847 28.32 -9.87 33.95
#